data_AF-A0AAX2S349-F1
#
_entry.id   AF-A0AAX2S349-F1
#
_cell.length_a   1.000
_cell.length_b   1.000
_cell.length_c   1.000
_cell.angle_alpha   90.00
_cell.angle_beta   90.00
_cell.angle_gamma   90.00
#
_symmetry.space_group_name_H-M   'P 1'
#
loop_
_entity.id
_entity.type
_entity.pdbx_description
1 polymer ?
#
loop_
_entity_poly.entity_id
_entity_poly.type
_entity_poly.pdbx_seq_one_letter_code
_entity_poly.pdbx_strand_id
1 'polypeptide(L)'
;MPAMRDDGLGFEESPVIPDPTQDNHPVPLHLLKTAEQSVYAARDKVTELAQQVADNNATTEQNTRLAIQSNEQAQQAKTEASQSATQATEANRQAQQAKTKAENTERIATSSIKTVQQSAIQATQAENLAKKWASNPQNQIVQEDKYSAYHYALEAEKYAEKVKATAEGRKDWNFIDNVPISKDINDSSETKLASAFSVKTAYDKAVEAEKIANGKSNFKIEQGKDNADDYKTDGHYYFASGLNLPDSKNQKQDSEATSSAWHVEVVSGGQTTAVRQIARKANDTGVKTRFFNGSKWTEWKDIGGDGVPLGAIVAFPKEVKNPTGFLKCDGTTIDQRTYPDLYRTLGNKNTLPNLTRSDVGMTAYFATDEIPNGWVEFDKIRDEVTQEKYPELYQYLIKQYKDINHVPKAEDRFLRNAANELVVGRVQEDAIKTHYLNYGTNHNSSNYQYHVDNNDTIATGNNKTADNYKIRTNGAIFYSGAEETRPKSLVLKLCIKAKNTFDDVQFWIKAFGTVDNQGMMDASKIAVALQGKSDLEHLHTASQITDFNSAVASQFSYQKIGDVEVRRYPDGTMTQSGKVAFDYSSGTFLYKEVIFPVAFSDVPLILTSLVKPEIEKYNSRLDELNINVISTGITKTKFIINLIDDDSHDTDPQIKVDFMATGRWKEDK
;
A
#
# COMPACT_ATOMS: atom_id res chain seq x y z
N MET A 1 -7.26 54.22 68.29
CA MET A 1 -6.27 53.79 67.29
C MET A 1 -4.90 53.90 67.94
N PRO A 2 -4.05 52.86 67.86
CA PRO A 2 -2.70 52.93 68.42
C PRO A 2 -1.84 53.96 67.66
N ALA A 3 -0.82 54.49 68.32
CA ALA A 3 0.15 55.40 67.71
C ALA A 3 0.99 54.65 66.65
N MET A 4 1.40 55.35 65.59
CA MET A 4 2.37 54.80 64.62
C MET A 4 3.77 54.87 65.21
N ARG A 5 4.58 53.85 64.91
CA ARG A 5 6.00 53.83 65.21
C ARG A 5 6.71 54.92 64.42
N ASP A 6 7.66 55.57 65.07
CA ASP A 6 8.47 56.64 64.47
C ASP A 6 9.36 56.16 63.31
N ASP A 7 9.52 54.84 63.13
CA ASP A 7 10.23 54.22 61.99
C ASP A 7 9.38 54.11 60.71
N GLY A 8 8.09 54.46 60.77
CA GLY A 8 7.18 54.41 59.61
C GLY A 8 6.81 53.00 59.14
N LEU A 9 7.13 51.95 59.91
CA LEU A 9 6.91 50.55 59.52
C LEU A 9 5.74 49.87 60.26
N GLY A 10 4.84 50.64 60.90
CA GLY A 10 3.59 50.12 61.46
C GLY A 10 3.14 50.80 62.76
N PHE A 11 2.16 50.21 63.44
CA PHE A 11 1.66 50.67 64.74
C PHE A 11 2.56 50.19 65.90
N GLU A 12 2.70 50.99 66.96
CA GLU A 12 3.56 50.66 68.12
C GLU A 12 3.07 49.42 68.88
N GLU A 13 1.76 49.20 68.89
CA GLU A 13 1.14 47.99 69.40
C GLU A 13 0.19 47.40 68.35
N SER A 14 0.18 46.07 68.23
CA SER A 14 -0.73 45.35 67.34
C SER A 14 -2.18 45.73 67.68
N PRO A 15 -2.97 46.27 66.74
CA PRO A 15 -4.36 46.59 67.01
C PRO A 15 -5.11 45.31 67.39
N VAL A 16 -5.75 45.31 68.56
CA VAL A 16 -6.62 44.21 68.98
C VAL A 16 -7.83 44.19 68.05
N ILE A 17 -7.86 43.20 67.16
CA ILE A 17 -9.05 42.88 66.36
C ILE A 17 -9.97 42.10 67.29
N PRO A 18 -11.16 42.62 67.67
CA PRO A 18 -12.09 41.86 68.48
C PRO A 18 -12.59 40.63 67.70
N ASP A 19 -12.58 39.46 68.33
CA ASP A 19 -13.19 38.25 67.79
C ASP A 19 -14.69 38.50 67.53
N PRO A 20 -15.19 38.32 66.30
CA PRO A 20 -16.58 38.60 65.97
C PRO A 20 -17.49 37.51 66.59
N THR A 21 -18.03 37.80 67.77
CA THR A 21 -18.88 36.87 68.57
C THR A 21 -20.39 37.02 68.30
N GLN A 22 -20.81 37.64 67.19
CA GLN A 22 -22.23 37.84 66.86
C GLN A 22 -22.49 37.64 65.36
N ASP A 23 -23.48 36.79 65.04
CA ASP A 23 -23.82 36.32 63.67
C ASP A 23 -24.48 37.38 62.76
N ASN A 24 -24.74 38.60 63.26
CA ASN A 24 -25.48 39.66 62.55
C ASN A 24 -24.64 40.89 62.14
N HIS A 25 -23.31 40.76 61.90
CA HIS A 25 -22.50 41.85 61.32
C HIS A 25 -22.45 41.74 59.78
N PRO A 26 -22.87 42.77 59.01
CA PRO A 26 -23.33 42.60 57.63
C PRO A 26 -22.28 42.25 56.56
N VAL A 27 -21.00 42.10 56.89
CA VAL A 27 -19.96 41.89 55.85
C VAL A 27 -18.78 40.98 56.29
N PRO A 28 -18.17 41.03 57.49
CA PRO A 28 -16.91 40.30 57.76
C PRO A 28 -17.03 38.79 58.07
N LEU A 29 -17.91 38.37 58.99
CA LEU A 29 -17.98 36.96 59.45
C LEU A 29 -18.69 36.04 58.45
N HIS A 30 -19.76 36.52 57.80
CA HIS A 30 -20.46 35.77 56.75
C HIS A 30 -19.56 35.52 55.53
N LEU A 31 -18.76 36.52 55.11
CA LEU A 31 -17.77 36.34 54.04
C LEU A 31 -16.68 35.34 54.43
N LEU A 32 -16.21 35.36 55.67
CA LEU A 32 -15.23 34.39 56.17
C LEU A 32 -15.79 32.96 56.15
N LYS A 33 -16.98 32.72 56.72
CA LYS A 33 -17.64 31.40 56.72
C LYS A 33 -17.92 30.90 55.29
N THR A 34 -18.33 31.80 54.39
CA THR A 34 -18.58 31.47 52.98
C THR A 34 -17.27 31.13 52.25
N ALA A 35 -16.20 31.88 52.50
CA ALA A 35 -14.88 31.60 51.95
C ALA A 35 -14.32 30.27 52.48
N GLU A 36 -14.45 29.97 53.77
CA GLU A 36 -14.06 28.69 54.38
C GLU A 36 -14.82 27.52 53.75
N GLN A 37 -16.15 27.63 53.62
CA GLN A 37 -16.96 26.61 52.95
C GLN A 37 -16.55 26.42 51.48
N SER A 38 -16.26 27.49 50.75
CA SER A 38 -15.77 27.41 49.37
C SER A 38 -14.40 26.72 49.28
N VAL A 39 -13.50 26.98 50.24
CA VAL A 39 -12.17 26.36 50.30
C VAL A 39 -12.29 24.88 50.66
N TYR A 40 -13.16 24.52 51.61
CA TYR A 40 -13.43 23.11 51.92
C TYR A 40 -14.06 22.36 50.75
N ALA A 41 -15.04 22.95 50.06
CA ALA A 41 -15.63 22.36 48.86
C ALA A 41 -14.60 22.19 47.74
N ALA A 42 -13.69 23.17 47.56
CA ALA A 42 -12.60 23.06 46.59
C ALA A 42 -11.61 21.96 46.97
N ARG A 43 -11.23 21.85 48.25
CA ARG A 43 -10.37 20.77 48.77
C ARG A 43 -10.98 19.39 48.55
N ASP A 44 -12.26 19.22 48.86
CA ASP A 44 -12.97 17.95 48.73
C ASP A 44 -13.05 17.55 47.25
N LYS A 45 -13.33 18.50 46.36
CA LYS A 45 -13.31 18.28 44.90
C LYS A 45 -11.92 17.93 44.36
N VAL A 46 -10.86 18.57 44.87
CA VAL A 46 -9.48 18.22 44.52
C VAL A 46 -9.14 16.80 44.99
N THR A 47 -9.65 16.38 46.15
CA THR A 47 -9.46 15.03 46.70
C THR A 47 -10.18 13.97 45.85
N GLU A 48 -11.41 14.25 45.43
CA GLU A 48 -12.19 13.41 44.51
C GLU A 48 -11.49 13.27 43.14
N LEU A 49 -11.03 14.39 42.56
CA LEU A 49 -10.28 14.37 41.30
C LEU A 49 -8.94 13.62 41.43
N ALA A 50 -8.25 13.75 42.56
CA ALA A 50 -7.01 13.01 42.80
C ALA A 50 -7.28 11.49 42.87
N GLN A 51 -8.38 11.08 43.50
CA GLN A 51 -8.79 9.67 43.51
C GLN A 51 -9.15 9.17 42.10
N GLN A 52 -9.89 9.97 41.32
CA GLN A 52 -10.24 9.62 39.94
C GLN A 52 -9.01 9.49 39.04
N VAL A 53 -8.00 10.34 39.22
CA VAL A 53 -6.72 10.23 38.51
C VAL A 53 -5.98 8.96 38.92
N ALA A 54 -5.98 8.59 40.19
CA ALA A 54 -5.38 7.34 40.66
C ALA A 54 -6.06 6.11 40.03
N ASP A 55 -7.39 6.09 39.98
CA ASP A 55 -8.18 5.00 39.40
C ASP A 55 -7.97 4.90 37.86
N ASN A 56 -7.91 6.05 37.18
CA ASN A 56 -7.60 6.10 35.75
C ASN A 56 -6.19 5.60 35.43
N ASN A 57 -5.21 5.95 36.27
CA ASN A 57 -3.84 5.45 36.13
C ASN A 57 -3.78 3.94 36.32
N ALA A 58 -4.47 3.39 37.34
CA ALA A 58 -4.55 1.95 37.56
C ALA A 58 -5.20 1.21 36.37
N THR A 59 -6.28 1.78 35.81
CA THR A 59 -6.95 1.24 34.61
C THR A 59 -6.02 1.27 33.39
N THR A 60 -5.27 2.37 33.21
CA THR A 60 -4.33 2.53 32.11
C THR A 60 -3.18 1.52 32.22
N GLU A 61 -2.66 1.30 33.43
CA GLU A 61 -1.62 0.30 33.68
C GLU A 61 -2.12 -1.12 33.38
N GLN A 62 -3.35 -1.46 33.80
CA GLN A 62 -3.98 -2.73 33.48
C GLN A 62 -4.15 -2.92 31.97
N ASN A 63 -4.68 -1.92 31.26
CA ASN A 63 -4.86 -1.97 29.81
C ASN A 63 -3.53 -2.11 29.07
N THR A 64 -2.49 -1.42 29.55
CA THR A 64 -1.13 -1.54 29.00
C THR A 64 -0.58 -2.95 29.18
N ARG A 65 -0.77 -3.56 30.35
CA ARG A 65 -0.38 -4.96 30.60
C ARG A 65 -1.11 -5.95 29.68
N LEU A 66 -2.42 -5.77 29.49
CA LEU A 66 -3.20 -6.60 28.57
C LEU A 66 -2.73 -6.47 27.12
N ALA A 67 -2.40 -5.25 26.69
CA ALA A 67 -1.84 -5.00 25.36
C ALA A 67 -0.48 -5.67 25.16
N ILE A 68 0.40 -5.63 26.17
CA ILE A 68 1.70 -6.32 26.15
C ILE A 68 1.50 -7.84 26.03
N GLN A 69 0.62 -8.43 26.86
CA GLN A 69 0.33 -9.86 26.81
C GLN A 69 -0.26 -10.30 25.47
N SER A 70 -1.18 -9.50 24.90
CA SER A 70 -1.75 -9.76 23.58
C SER A 70 -0.68 -9.73 22.48
N ASN A 71 0.26 -8.79 22.56
CA ASN A 71 1.38 -8.71 21.62
C ASN A 71 2.35 -9.90 21.77
N GLU A 72 2.63 -10.35 22.99
CA GLU A 72 3.45 -11.54 23.24
C GLU A 72 2.81 -12.80 22.65
N GLN A 73 1.50 -12.99 22.85
CA GLN A 73 0.75 -14.09 22.24
C GLN A 73 0.78 -14.03 20.71
N ALA A 74 0.66 -12.83 20.12
CA ALA A 74 0.75 -12.66 18.68
C ALA A 74 2.15 -13.01 18.13
N GLN A 75 3.23 -12.66 18.85
CA GLN A 75 4.59 -13.05 18.47
C GLN A 75 4.82 -14.56 18.58
N GLN A 76 4.26 -15.20 19.60
CA GLN A 76 4.32 -16.64 19.76
C GLN A 76 3.59 -17.34 18.60
N ALA A 77 2.36 -16.94 18.29
CA ALA A 77 1.58 -17.48 17.17
C ALA A 77 2.31 -17.30 15.83
N LYS A 78 2.98 -16.16 15.62
CA LYS A 78 3.82 -15.92 14.44
C LYS A 78 5.00 -16.90 14.36
N THR A 79 5.64 -17.19 15.47
CA THR A 79 6.77 -18.13 15.54
C THR A 79 6.30 -19.56 15.23
N GLU A 80 5.19 -19.98 15.81
CA GLU A 80 4.57 -21.29 15.58
C GLU A 80 4.11 -21.46 14.12
N ALA A 81 3.56 -20.41 13.51
CA ALA A 81 3.22 -20.39 12.08
C ALA A 81 4.47 -20.54 11.19
N SER A 82 5.57 -19.87 11.54
CA SER A 82 6.84 -19.99 10.81
C SER A 82 7.44 -21.40 10.92
N GLN A 83 7.35 -22.03 12.10
CA GLN A 83 7.80 -23.41 12.29
C GLN A 83 6.92 -24.38 11.49
N SER A 84 5.60 -24.20 11.50
CA SER A 84 4.65 -25.00 10.73
C SER A 84 4.90 -24.89 9.22
N ALA A 85 5.18 -23.68 8.71
CA ALA A 85 5.53 -23.47 7.31
C ALA A 85 6.84 -24.19 6.92
N THR A 86 7.82 -24.20 7.82
CA THR A 86 9.10 -24.91 7.61
C THR A 86 8.87 -26.42 7.57
N GLN A 87 8.05 -26.97 8.48
CA GLN A 87 7.69 -28.39 8.48
C GLN A 87 6.93 -28.79 7.22
N ALA A 88 5.99 -27.96 6.75
CA ALA A 88 5.27 -28.20 5.51
C ALA A 88 6.20 -28.23 4.28
N THR A 89 7.20 -27.33 4.24
CA THR A 89 8.21 -27.30 3.18
C THR A 89 9.06 -28.57 3.17
N GLU A 90 9.46 -29.03 4.35
CA GLU A 90 10.25 -30.26 4.51
C GLU A 90 9.44 -31.52 4.15
N ALA A 91 8.18 -31.60 4.57
CA ALA A 91 7.27 -32.68 4.17
C ALA A 91 7.07 -32.73 2.65
N ASN A 92 6.92 -31.57 2.00
CA ASN A 92 6.81 -31.50 0.55
C ASN A 92 8.11 -31.94 -0.15
N ARG A 93 9.28 -31.61 0.41
CA ARG A 93 10.58 -32.09 -0.09
C ARG A 93 10.67 -33.62 -0.02
N GLN A 94 10.24 -34.22 1.09
CA GLN A 94 10.23 -35.69 1.26
C GLN A 94 9.24 -36.36 0.30
N ALA A 95 8.05 -35.79 0.11
CA ALA A 95 7.08 -36.28 -0.86
C ALA A 95 7.62 -36.26 -2.29
N GLN A 96 8.32 -35.19 -2.68
CA GLN A 96 8.95 -35.09 -3.99
C GLN A 96 10.07 -36.13 -4.17
N GLN A 97 10.88 -36.40 -3.13
CA GLN A 97 11.89 -37.45 -3.16
C GLN A 97 11.27 -38.85 -3.32
N ALA A 98 10.17 -39.13 -2.62
CA ALA A 98 9.43 -40.38 -2.76
C ALA A 98 8.86 -40.54 -4.18
N LYS A 99 8.31 -39.46 -4.75
CA LYS A 99 7.81 -39.43 -6.13
C LYS A 99 8.92 -39.77 -7.14
N THR A 100 10.08 -39.11 -7.06
CA THR A 100 11.21 -39.40 -7.96
C THR A 100 11.66 -40.86 -7.85
N LYS A 101 11.66 -41.43 -6.64
CA LYS A 101 12.00 -42.85 -6.43
C LYS A 101 10.98 -43.79 -7.07
N ALA A 102 9.69 -43.47 -6.97
CA ALA A 102 8.63 -44.23 -7.62
C ALA A 102 8.73 -44.16 -9.15
N GLU A 103 8.93 -42.97 -9.73
CA GLU A 103 9.11 -42.78 -11.17
C GLU A 103 10.33 -43.54 -11.71
N ASN A 104 11.44 -43.55 -10.98
CA ASN A 104 12.61 -44.33 -11.37
C ASN A 104 12.34 -45.84 -11.32
N THR A 105 11.57 -46.29 -10.32
CA THR A 105 11.17 -47.70 -10.19
C THR A 105 10.25 -48.12 -11.34
N GLU A 106 9.28 -47.27 -11.70
CA GLU A 106 8.39 -47.48 -12.85
C GLU A 106 9.17 -47.55 -14.17
N ARG A 107 10.15 -46.66 -14.36
CA ARG A 107 11.04 -46.68 -15.53
C ARG A 107 11.83 -47.98 -15.63
N ILE A 108 12.38 -48.46 -14.51
CA ILE A 108 13.10 -49.74 -14.45
C ILE A 108 12.15 -50.89 -14.78
N ALA A 109 10.96 -50.93 -14.17
CA ALA A 109 9.96 -51.97 -14.44
C ALA A 109 9.54 -52.00 -15.92
N THR A 110 9.29 -50.82 -16.51
CA THR A 110 8.91 -50.70 -17.93
C THR A 110 10.03 -51.17 -18.85
N SER A 111 11.29 -50.82 -18.54
CA SER A 111 12.45 -51.31 -19.28
C SER A 111 12.57 -52.83 -19.22
N SER A 112 12.41 -53.41 -18.03
CA SER A 112 12.42 -54.87 -17.82
C SER A 112 11.29 -55.56 -18.60
N ILE A 113 10.08 -54.99 -18.62
CA ILE A 113 8.96 -55.53 -19.42
C ILE A 113 9.30 -55.54 -20.92
N LYS A 114 9.87 -54.45 -21.44
CA LYS A 114 10.30 -54.38 -22.85
C LYS A 114 11.35 -55.43 -23.18
N THR A 115 12.32 -55.63 -22.30
CA THR A 115 13.35 -56.67 -22.45
C THR A 115 12.72 -58.06 -22.48
N VAL A 116 11.78 -58.35 -21.58
CA VAL A 116 11.07 -59.64 -21.55
C VAL A 116 10.25 -59.85 -22.82
N GLN A 117 9.54 -58.82 -23.31
CA GLN A 117 8.80 -58.88 -24.57
C GLN A 117 9.72 -59.14 -25.76
N GLN A 118 10.87 -58.48 -25.82
CA GLN A 118 11.83 -58.67 -26.90
C GLN A 118 12.44 -60.07 -26.88
N SER A 119 12.79 -60.59 -25.69
CA SER A 119 13.24 -61.97 -25.53
C SER A 119 12.16 -62.98 -25.95
N ALA A 120 10.89 -62.73 -25.64
CA ALA A 120 9.78 -63.58 -26.07
C ALA A 120 9.63 -63.58 -27.59
N ILE A 121 9.70 -62.41 -28.25
CA ILE A 121 9.66 -62.28 -29.71
C ILE A 121 10.84 -63.05 -30.34
N GLN A 122 12.05 -62.90 -29.81
CA GLN A 122 13.24 -63.61 -30.29
C GLN A 122 13.08 -65.13 -30.13
N ALA A 123 12.52 -65.60 -29.01
CA ALA A 123 12.25 -67.02 -28.80
C ALA A 123 11.24 -67.56 -29.83
N THR A 124 10.14 -66.84 -30.08
CA THR A 124 9.16 -67.21 -31.13
C THR A 124 9.78 -67.22 -32.53
N GLN A 125 10.63 -66.25 -32.85
CA GLN A 125 11.33 -66.21 -34.13
C GLN A 125 12.30 -67.40 -34.28
N ALA A 126 13.05 -67.72 -33.23
CA ALA A 126 13.96 -68.87 -33.20
C ALA A 126 13.20 -70.20 -33.37
N GLU A 127 12.06 -70.35 -32.69
CA GLU A 127 11.18 -71.52 -32.85
C GLU A 127 10.67 -71.65 -34.30
N ASN A 128 10.21 -70.54 -34.90
CA ASN A 128 9.74 -70.53 -36.28
C ASN A 128 10.85 -70.85 -37.29
N LEU A 129 12.07 -70.34 -37.07
CA LEU A 129 13.22 -70.67 -37.89
C LEU A 129 13.58 -72.16 -37.75
N ALA A 130 13.58 -72.71 -36.53
CA ALA A 130 13.83 -74.13 -36.30
C ALA A 130 12.79 -75.02 -37.03
N LYS A 131 11.51 -74.64 -37.00
CA LYS A 131 10.45 -75.32 -37.77
C LYS A 131 10.70 -75.27 -39.29
N LYS A 132 11.13 -74.12 -39.82
CA LYS A 132 11.49 -73.98 -41.25
C LYS A 132 12.71 -74.83 -41.62
N TRP A 133 13.74 -74.85 -40.78
CA TRP A 133 14.92 -75.70 -40.97
C TRP A 133 14.57 -77.20 -41.03
N ALA A 134 13.64 -77.64 -40.17
CA ALA A 134 13.18 -79.03 -40.10
C ALA A 134 12.11 -79.40 -41.15
N SER A 135 11.69 -78.47 -42.00
CA SER A 135 10.66 -78.72 -43.01
C SER A 135 11.18 -79.57 -44.18
N ASN A 136 10.30 -80.45 -44.69
CA ASN A 136 10.59 -81.42 -45.76
C ASN A 136 10.18 -81.05 -47.22
N PRO A 137 9.90 -79.78 -47.59
CA PRO A 137 9.90 -79.36 -49.00
C PRO A 137 11.27 -78.84 -49.45
N GLN A 138 11.64 -79.13 -50.70
CA GLN A 138 12.83 -78.57 -51.35
C GLN A 138 12.62 -77.08 -51.65
N ASN A 139 13.66 -76.25 -51.47
CA ASN A 139 13.67 -74.78 -51.70
C ASN A 139 12.86 -73.94 -50.68
N GLN A 140 12.49 -74.48 -49.52
CA GLN A 140 11.91 -73.66 -48.47
C GLN A 140 12.96 -72.66 -47.93
N ILE A 141 12.74 -71.37 -48.15
CA ILE A 141 13.65 -70.30 -47.68
C ILE A 141 13.52 -70.13 -46.16
N VAL A 142 14.66 -70.18 -45.47
CA VAL A 142 14.75 -70.05 -44.00
C VAL A 142 15.29 -68.67 -43.60
N GLN A 143 16.36 -68.21 -44.26
CA GLN A 143 16.96 -66.88 -44.13
C GLN A 143 17.43 -66.45 -45.53
N GLU A 144 17.74 -65.16 -45.73
CA GLU A 144 18.38 -64.68 -46.96
C GLU A 144 19.54 -65.61 -47.34
N ASP A 145 19.45 -66.17 -48.54
CA ASP A 145 20.36 -67.17 -49.12
C ASP A 145 20.56 -68.48 -48.33
N LYS A 146 19.63 -68.84 -47.44
CA LYS A 146 19.64 -70.12 -46.70
C LYS A 146 18.33 -70.89 -46.83
N TYR A 147 18.43 -72.18 -47.17
CA TYR A 147 17.28 -73.07 -47.43
C TYR A 147 17.11 -74.15 -46.35
N SER A 148 15.98 -74.89 -46.37
CA SER A 148 15.72 -76.00 -45.46
C SER A 148 16.84 -77.06 -45.47
N ALA A 149 16.99 -77.81 -44.38
CA ALA A 149 17.97 -78.89 -44.32
C ALA A 149 17.77 -79.94 -45.44
N TYR A 150 16.51 -80.16 -45.83
CA TYR A 150 16.16 -81.02 -46.95
C TYR A 150 16.67 -80.50 -48.32
N HIS A 151 16.67 -79.18 -48.56
CA HIS A 151 17.26 -78.60 -49.78
C HIS A 151 18.76 -78.87 -49.87
N TYR A 152 19.51 -78.64 -48.79
CA TYR A 152 20.96 -78.89 -48.79
C TYR A 152 21.30 -80.38 -48.92
N ALA A 153 20.49 -81.27 -48.34
CA ALA A 153 20.65 -82.71 -48.54
C ALA A 153 20.47 -83.10 -50.02
N LEU A 154 19.48 -82.51 -50.70
CA LEU A 154 19.19 -82.81 -52.10
C LEU A 154 20.17 -82.14 -53.09
N GLU A 155 20.65 -80.92 -52.79
CA GLU A 155 21.74 -80.31 -53.55
C GLU A 155 23.05 -81.10 -53.39
N ALA A 156 23.34 -81.63 -52.21
CA ALA A 156 24.49 -82.52 -52.00
C ALA A 156 24.36 -83.81 -52.83
N GLU A 157 23.16 -84.37 -52.95
CA GLU A 157 22.87 -85.50 -53.85
C GLU A 157 23.08 -85.13 -55.33
N LYS A 158 22.57 -83.98 -55.78
CA LYS A 158 22.83 -83.47 -57.14
C LYS A 158 24.31 -83.17 -57.40
N TYR A 159 25.05 -82.68 -56.41
CA TYR A 159 26.50 -82.48 -56.54
C TYR A 159 27.22 -83.84 -56.63
N ALA A 160 26.80 -84.85 -55.89
CA ALA A 160 27.30 -86.22 -56.05
C ALA A 160 26.98 -86.77 -57.45
N GLU A 161 25.79 -86.51 -57.99
CA GLU A 161 25.44 -86.83 -59.38
C GLU A 161 26.25 -86.02 -60.41
N LYS A 162 26.55 -84.75 -60.15
CA LYS A 162 27.42 -83.91 -61.00
C LYS A 162 28.86 -84.40 -60.99
N VAL A 163 29.39 -84.83 -59.85
CA VAL A 163 30.73 -85.45 -59.76
C VAL A 163 30.75 -86.76 -60.56
N LYS A 164 29.67 -87.55 -60.48
CA LYS A 164 29.47 -88.74 -61.31
C LYS A 164 29.37 -88.41 -62.82
N ALA A 165 28.65 -87.35 -63.19
CA ALA A 165 28.53 -86.88 -64.57
C ALA A 165 29.81 -86.22 -65.13
N THR A 166 30.65 -85.65 -64.26
CA THR A 166 31.98 -85.12 -64.61
C THR A 166 32.98 -86.25 -64.86
N ALA A 167 32.88 -87.36 -64.11
CA ALA A 167 33.61 -88.60 -64.41
C ALA A 167 33.15 -89.27 -65.72
N GLU A 168 31.91 -89.01 -66.15
CA GLU A 168 31.29 -89.55 -67.38
C GLU A 168 31.37 -88.59 -68.60
N GLY A 169 32.03 -87.43 -68.47
CA GLY A 169 32.47 -86.61 -69.61
C GLY A 169 31.39 -85.84 -70.38
N ARG A 170 30.31 -85.36 -69.76
CA ARG A 170 29.34 -84.49 -70.44
C ARG A 170 29.70 -82.99 -70.33
N LYS A 171 29.75 -82.31 -71.48
CA LYS A 171 30.00 -80.86 -71.61
C LYS A 171 28.69 -80.08 -71.65
N ASP A 172 28.54 -79.12 -70.75
CA ASP A 172 27.38 -78.22 -70.73
C ASP A 172 27.78 -76.74 -70.58
N TRP A 173 26.92 -75.87 -71.11
CA TRP A 173 27.14 -74.51 -71.61
C TRP A 173 27.44 -73.38 -70.59
N ASN A 174 27.85 -73.68 -69.36
CA ASN A 174 28.00 -72.67 -68.29
C ASN A 174 29.38 -71.98 -68.21
N PHE A 175 30.26 -72.12 -69.22
CA PHE A 175 31.62 -71.57 -69.21
C PHE A 175 31.83 -70.48 -70.27
N ILE A 176 31.31 -69.27 -70.06
CA ILE A 176 31.72 -68.10 -70.85
C ILE A 176 32.51 -67.13 -69.95
N ASP A 177 33.84 -67.13 -70.14
CA ASP A 177 34.79 -66.12 -69.63
C ASP A 177 34.80 -64.91 -70.57
N ASN A 178 34.02 -63.88 -70.27
CA ASN A 178 34.24 -62.44 -70.57
C ASN A 178 32.93 -61.66 -70.46
N VAL A 179 32.44 -61.48 -69.23
CA VAL A 179 31.34 -60.54 -69.00
C VAL A 179 31.93 -59.16 -68.70
N PRO A 180 31.54 -58.10 -69.44
CA PRO A 180 32.01 -56.75 -69.17
C PRO A 180 31.50 -56.30 -67.79
N ILE A 181 32.38 -56.04 -66.81
CA ILE A 181 32.01 -55.58 -65.46
C ILE A 181 32.55 -54.17 -65.22
N SER A 182 31.70 -53.24 -64.78
CA SER A 182 32.07 -51.87 -64.44
C SER A 182 32.36 -51.70 -62.95
N LYS A 183 33.33 -50.84 -62.62
CA LYS A 183 33.66 -50.43 -61.24
C LYS A 183 33.17 -49.01 -60.91
N ASP A 184 32.65 -48.29 -61.90
CA ASP A 184 32.13 -46.94 -61.71
C ASP A 184 30.72 -47.02 -61.15
N ILE A 185 30.40 -46.13 -60.19
CA ILE A 185 29.10 -46.06 -59.53
C ILE A 185 28.04 -45.27 -60.32
N ASN A 186 28.44 -44.74 -61.47
CA ASN A 186 27.64 -43.91 -62.36
C ASN A 186 27.80 -44.30 -63.84
N ASP A 187 28.23 -45.54 -64.11
CA ASP A 187 28.30 -46.07 -65.47
C ASP A 187 26.89 -46.24 -66.05
N SER A 188 26.63 -45.61 -67.20
CA SER A 188 25.33 -45.64 -67.89
C SER A 188 25.26 -46.73 -68.97
N SER A 189 26.23 -47.64 -69.03
CA SER A 189 26.31 -48.70 -70.04
C SER A 189 25.28 -49.81 -69.79
N GLU A 190 24.36 -50.03 -70.74
CA GLU A 190 23.37 -51.13 -70.69
C GLU A 190 23.97 -52.52 -70.93
N THR A 191 25.22 -52.60 -71.39
CA THR A 191 25.91 -53.85 -71.76
C THR A 191 26.97 -54.30 -70.75
N LYS A 192 27.19 -53.54 -69.67
CA LYS A 192 28.14 -53.88 -68.60
C LYS A 192 27.38 -54.24 -67.33
N LEU A 193 27.84 -55.27 -66.63
CA LEU A 193 27.34 -55.62 -65.29
C LEU A 193 28.01 -54.75 -64.23
N ALA A 194 27.27 -54.42 -63.16
CA ALA A 194 27.84 -53.71 -62.02
C ALA A 194 28.71 -54.65 -61.16
N SER A 195 29.90 -54.20 -60.78
CA SER A 195 30.71 -54.93 -59.79
C SER A 195 30.08 -54.84 -58.40
N ALA A 196 30.33 -55.85 -57.55
CA ALA A 196 29.93 -55.80 -56.13
C ALA A 196 30.51 -54.56 -55.40
N PHE A 197 31.70 -54.10 -55.82
CA PHE A 197 32.32 -52.89 -55.28
C PHE A 197 31.50 -51.63 -55.61
N SER A 198 31.11 -51.44 -56.88
CA SER A 198 30.28 -50.31 -57.30
C SER A 198 28.90 -50.32 -56.64
N VAL A 199 28.28 -51.48 -56.48
CA VAL A 199 26.98 -51.61 -55.79
C VAL A 199 27.11 -51.23 -54.32
N LYS A 200 28.16 -51.72 -53.63
CA LYS A 200 28.41 -51.36 -52.22
C LYS A 200 28.71 -49.87 -52.05
N THR A 201 29.55 -49.28 -52.91
CA THR A 201 29.86 -47.85 -52.84
C THR A 201 28.64 -46.97 -53.10
N ALA A 202 27.76 -47.37 -54.03
CA ALA A 202 26.48 -46.68 -54.24
C ALA A 202 25.56 -46.78 -53.01
N TYR A 203 25.49 -47.96 -52.39
CA TYR A 203 24.74 -48.18 -51.15
C TYR A 203 25.27 -47.33 -49.98
N ASP A 204 26.58 -47.33 -49.74
CA ASP A 204 27.20 -46.56 -48.65
C ASP A 204 26.94 -45.05 -48.83
N LYS A 205 27.02 -44.54 -50.08
CA LYS A 205 26.65 -43.14 -50.38
C LYS A 205 25.16 -42.85 -50.17
N ALA A 206 24.28 -43.81 -50.47
CA ALA A 206 22.85 -43.67 -50.18
C ALA A 206 22.56 -43.62 -48.68
N VAL A 207 23.25 -44.45 -47.88
CA VAL A 207 23.16 -44.43 -46.40
C VAL A 207 23.70 -43.12 -45.83
N GLU A 208 24.80 -42.59 -46.36
CA GLU A 208 25.35 -41.30 -45.90
C GLU A 208 24.43 -40.12 -46.28
N ALA A 209 23.83 -40.16 -47.47
CA ALA A 209 22.80 -39.20 -47.87
C ALA A 209 21.55 -39.28 -46.99
N GLU A 210 21.09 -40.49 -46.64
CA GLU A 210 20.00 -40.72 -45.68
C GLU A 210 20.35 -40.16 -44.30
N LYS A 211 21.58 -40.39 -43.82
CA LYS A 211 22.05 -39.89 -42.52
C LYS A 211 22.13 -38.36 -42.49
N ILE A 212 22.52 -37.72 -43.60
CA ILE A 212 22.53 -36.25 -43.74
C ILE A 212 21.10 -35.70 -43.83
N ALA A 213 20.21 -36.38 -44.55
CA ALA A 213 18.79 -36.02 -44.64
C ALA A 213 18.09 -36.15 -43.28
N ASN A 214 18.38 -37.22 -42.53
CA ASN A 214 17.86 -37.44 -41.17
C ASN A 214 18.55 -36.53 -40.13
N GLY A 215 19.78 -36.08 -40.38
CA GLY A 215 20.55 -35.16 -39.53
C GLY A 215 20.19 -33.67 -39.70
N LYS A 216 19.51 -33.31 -40.80
CA LYS A 216 18.94 -31.96 -41.02
C LYS A 216 17.45 -31.94 -40.68
N SER A 217 17.09 -31.11 -39.69
CA SER A 217 15.77 -30.44 -39.50
C SER A 217 14.91 -30.82 -38.28
N ASN A 218 15.53 -30.87 -37.09
CA ASN A 218 14.81 -30.52 -35.87
C ASN A 218 14.55 -29.00 -35.75
N PHE A 219 15.04 -28.16 -36.66
CA PHE A 219 14.72 -26.73 -36.71
C PHE A 219 13.54 -26.48 -37.66
N LYS A 220 12.41 -25.94 -37.16
CA LYS A 220 11.21 -25.65 -37.94
C LYS A 220 10.99 -24.15 -38.13
N ILE A 221 10.45 -23.75 -39.27
CA ILE A 221 9.93 -22.40 -39.53
C ILE A 221 8.56 -22.56 -40.16
N GLU A 222 7.50 -22.32 -39.38
CA GLU A 222 6.13 -22.56 -39.83
C GLU A 222 5.10 -21.74 -39.03
N GLN A 223 3.83 -21.82 -39.45
CA GLN A 223 2.73 -21.23 -38.70
C GLN A 223 2.31 -22.17 -37.57
N GLY A 224 2.32 -21.66 -36.34
CA GLY A 224 1.80 -22.32 -35.16
C GLY A 224 0.28 -22.49 -35.25
N LYS A 225 -0.23 -23.63 -34.76
CA LYS A 225 -1.65 -23.95 -34.73
C LYS A 225 -2.08 -24.28 -33.31
N ASP A 226 -3.33 -23.92 -32.98
CA ASP A 226 -4.05 -24.30 -31.78
C ASP A 226 -3.36 -23.93 -30.47
N ASN A 227 -2.40 -24.72 -29.98
CA ASN A 227 -1.83 -24.59 -28.64
C ASN A 227 -0.31 -24.43 -28.68
N ALA A 228 0.20 -23.34 -28.09
CA ALA A 228 1.64 -23.08 -28.01
C ALA A 228 2.42 -24.13 -27.20
N ASP A 229 1.76 -24.88 -26.32
CA ASP A 229 2.39 -25.90 -25.46
C ASP A 229 2.89 -27.13 -26.23
N ASP A 230 2.33 -27.37 -27.42
CA ASP A 230 2.67 -28.53 -28.27
C ASP A 230 4.00 -28.33 -29.00
N TYR A 231 4.51 -27.10 -29.03
CA TYR A 231 5.70 -26.71 -29.77
C TYR A 231 6.97 -26.82 -28.91
N LYS A 232 7.62 -28.00 -28.99
CA LYS A 232 8.83 -28.35 -28.22
C LYS A 232 10.08 -28.55 -29.07
N THR A 233 9.92 -28.56 -30.39
CA THR A 233 11.00 -28.74 -31.35
C THR A 233 11.62 -27.39 -31.68
N ASP A 234 12.95 -27.33 -31.79
CA ASP A 234 13.68 -26.10 -32.12
C ASP A 234 13.03 -25.40 -33.34
N GLY A 235 12.84 -24.09 -33.29
CA GLY A 235 12.23 -23.39 -34.42
C GLY A 235 11.61 -22.02 -34.12
N HIS A 236 11.11 -21.41 -35.18
CA HIS A 236 10.34 -20.16 -35.15
C HIS A 236 8.92 -20.40 -35.64
N TYR A 237 7.94 -20.10 -34.80
CA TYR A 237 6.53 -20.38 -35.04
C TYR A 237 5.71 -19.09 -34.95
N TYR A 238 4.97 -18.76 -36.00
CA TYR A 238 4.05 -17.62 -35.97
C TYR A 238 2.64 -18.07 -35.58
N PHE A 239 2.08 -17.51 -34.52
CA PHE A 239 0.70 -17.76 -34.08
C PHE A 239 -0.14 -16.52 -34.34
N ALA A 240 -1.15 -16.62 -35.22
CA ALA A 240 -2.14 -15.56 -35.40
C ALA A 240 -3.08 -15.46 -34.17
N SER A 241 -3.42 -16.61 -33.60
CA SER A 241 -4.13 -16.82 -32.35
C SER A 241 -3.86 -18.24 -31.83
N GLY A 242 -4.28 -18.55 -30.61
CA GLY A 242 -4.07 -19.86 -29.99
C GLY A 242 -4.16 -19.87 -28.47
N LEU A 243 -4.23 -21.09 -27.92
CA LEU A 243 -4.21 -21.40 -26.49
C LEU A 243 -2.78 -21.32 -25.93
N ASN A 244 -2.69 -20.96 -24.65
CA ASN A 244 -1.43 -20.83 -23.89
C ASN A 244 -0.41 -19.89 -24.54
N LEU A 245 -0.89 -18.93 -25.33
CA LEU A 245 -0.11 -17.78 -25.75
C LEU A 245 -0.02 -16.77 -24.59
N PRO A 246 0.95 -15.85 -24.61
CA PRO A 246 1.21 -15.01 -23.44
C PRO A 246 0.04 -14.14 -22.96
N ASP A 247 -0.91 -13.81 -23.84
CA ASP A 247 -2.11 -13.02 -23.53
C ASP A 247 -3.41 -13.85 -23.54
N SER A 248 -3.34 -15.18 -23.74
CA SER A 248 -4.54 -16.01 -23.72
C SER A 248 -5.03 -16.15 -22.28
N LYS A 249 -6.08 -15.40 -21.92
CA LYS A 249 -6.80 -15.59 -20.66
C LYS A 249 -7.38 -17.01 -20.63
N ASN A 250 -7.20 -17.73 -19.52
CA ASN A 250 -7.76 -19.06 -19.19
C ASN A 250 -9.11 -19.37 -19.88
N GLN A 251 -9.07 -19.75 -21.15
CA GLN A 251 -10.24 -20.07 -21.93
C GLN A 251 -10.22 -21.58 -22.12
N LYS A 252 -11.34 -22.20 -21.73
CA LYS A 252 -11.59 -23.63 -21.95
C LYS A 252 -11.43 -23.93 -23.44
N GLN A 253 -11.12 -25.19 -23.73
CA GLN A 253 -10.70 -25.78 -25.00
C GLN A 253 -11.68 -25.58 -26.19
N ASP A 254 -12.75 -24.80 -26.01
CA ASP A 254 -13.96 -24.81 -26.82
C ASP A 254 -14.32 -23.40 -27.35
N SER A 255 -13.59 -22.34 -27.00
CA SER A 255 -13.83 -20.97 -27.49
C SER A 255 -12.73 -20.48 -28.42
N GLU A 256 -13.12 -19.84 -29.53
CA GLU A 256 -12.20 -19.11 -30.43
C GLU A 256 -11.32 -18.15 -29.61
N ALA A 257 -10.04 -18.50 -29.49
CA ALA A 257 -9.07 -17.75 -28.69
C ALA A 257 -8.88 -16.35 -29.29
N THR A 258 -9.29 -15.31 -28.56
CA THR A 258 -9.06 -13.89 -28.91
C THR A 258 -7.69 -13.42 -28.41
N SER A 259 -6.64 -14.23 -28.61
CA SER A 259 -5.26 -13.84 -28.31
C SER A 259 -4.67 -13.03 -29.47
N SER A 260 -3.96 -11.95 -29.14
CA SER A 260 -3.17 -11.19 -30.13
C SER A 260 -2.04 -12.06 -30.69
N ALA A 261 -1.61 -11.81 -31.93
CA ALA A 261 -0.62 -12.63 -32.61
C ALA A 261 0.80 -12.56 -31.97
N TRP A 262 1.55 -13.67 -32.03
CA TRP A 262 2.89 -13.82 -31.44
C TRP A 262 3.85 -14.60 -32.35
N HIS A 263 5.12 -14.23 -32.34
CA HIS A 263 6.22 -15.05 -32.87
C HIS A 263 6.89 -15.79 -31.71
N VAL A 264 6.84 -17.12 -31.71
CA VAL A 264 7.41 -17.97 -30.66
C VAL A 264 8.66 -18.66 -31.19
N GLU A 265 9.79 -18.39 -30.55
CA GLU A 265 11.04 -19.10 -30.73
C GLU A 265 11.14 -20.23 -29.69
N VAL A 266 11.35 -21.45 -30.15
CA VAL A 266 11.55 -22.63 -29.31
C VAL A 266 13.02 -23.01 -29.35
N VAL A 267 13.61 -23.17 -28.17
CA VAL A 267 15.00 -23.61 -27.97
C VAL A 267 14.99 -24.83 -27.05
N SER A 268 15.21 -26.01 -27.62
CA SER A 268 15.28 -27.30 -26.94
C SER A 268 16.59 -28.05 -27.16
N GLY A 269 17.33 -27.78 -28.24
CA GLY A 269 18.52 -28.56 -28.60
C GLY A 269 18.21 -30.04 -28.79
N GLY A 270 16.98 -30.35 -29.25
CA GLY A 270 16.46 -31.71 -29.38
C GLY A 270 16.03 -32.40 -28.08
N GLN A 271 16.05 -31.72 -26.92
CA GLN A 271 15.61 -32.29 -25.64
C GLN A 271 14.09 -32.12 -25.44
N THR A 272 13.40 -33.16 -25.00
CA THR A 272 11.93 -33.11 -24.77
C THR A 272 11.56 -32.57 -23.38
N THR A 273 12.51 -32.49 -22.46
CA THR A 273 12.29 -32.11 -21.05
C THR A 273 12.97 -30.80 -20.64
N ALA A 274 13.77 -30.21 -21.54
CA ALA A 274 14.48 -28.95 -21.32
C ALA A 274 14.22 -28.03 -22.52
N VAL A 275 13.02 -27.46 -22.56
CA VAL A 275 12.56 -26.61 -23.67
C VAL A 275 12.35 -25.20 -23.15
N ARG A 276 12.84 -24.20 -23.88
CA ARG A 276 12.53 -22.79 -23.65
C ARG A 276 11.70 -22.26 -24.80
N GLN A 277 10.74 -21.41 -24.47
CA GLN A 277 10.04 -20.58 -25.44
C GLN A 277 10.31 -19.10 -25.17
N ILE A 278 10.46 -18.33 -26.25
CA ILE A 278 10.59 -16.88 -26.25
C ILE A 278 9.54 -16.35 -27.23
N ALA A 279 8.52 -15.67 -26.71
CA ALA A 279 7.46 -15.08 -27.49
C ALA A 279 7.71 -13.58 -27.67
N ARG A 280 7.68 -13.11 -28.92
CA ARG A 280 7.71 -11.70 -29.31
C ARG A 280 6.35 -11.33 -29.89
N LYS A 281 5.73 -10.29 -29.36
CA LYS A 281 4.38 -9.88 -29.77
C LYS A 281 4.41 -9.41 -31.22
N ALA A 282 3.44 -9.82 -32.03
CA ALA A 282 3.37 -9.35 -33.40
C ALA A 282 2.96 -7.87 -33.38
N ASN A 283 3.75 -7.03 -34.07
CA ASN A 283 3.54 -5.58 -34.20
C ASN A 283 3.64 -4.78 -32.88
N ASP A 284 4.32 -5.31 -31.86
CA ASP A 284 4.52 -4.66 -30.56
C ASP A 284 5.88 -5.06 -29.97
N THR A 285 6.36 -4.36 -28.94
CA THR A 285 7.65 -4.59 -28.28
C THR A 285 7.60 -5.62 -27.16
N GLY A 286 6.42 -6.17 -26.85
CA GLY A 286 6.25 -7.15 -25.78
C GLY A 286 7.07 -8.43 -26.03
N VAL A 287 7.90 -8.81 -25.07
CA VAL A 287 8.67 -10.07 -25.10
C VAL A 287 8.45 -10.82 -23.80
N LYS A 288 8.09 -12.11 -23.92
CA LYS A 288 7.86 -13.01 -22.78
C LYS A 288 8.62 -14.33 -22.99
N THR A 289 9.03 -14.97 -21.91
CA THR A 289 9.68 -16.28 -21.94
C THR A 289 9.03 -17.23 -20.95
N ARG A 290 9.08 -18.51 -21.25
CA ARG A 290 8.76 -19.60 -20.34
C ARG A 290 9.65 -20.79 -20.65
N PHE A 291 9.64 -21.78 -19.78
CA PHE A 291 10.32 -23.05 -20.00
C PHE A 291 9.45 -24.23 -19.58
N PHE A 292 9.67 -25.36 -20.26
CA PHE A 292 9.13 -26.67 -19.93
C PHE A 292 10.17 -27.42 -19.10
N ASN A 293 9.76 -27.96 -17.95
CA ASN A 293 10.65 -28.65 -17.01
C ASN A 293 10.59 -30.19 -17.12
N GLY A 294 9.99 -30.71 -18.19
CA GLY A 294 9.74 -32.14 -18.38
C GLY A 294 8.34 -32.60 -17.98
N SER A 295 7.62 -31.82 -17.18
CA SER A 295 6.26 -32.15 -16.75
C SER A 295 5.23 -31.08 -17.10
N LYS A 296 5.58 -29.79 -16.90
CA LYS A 296 4.67 -28.67 -17.16
C LYS A 296 5.41 -27.47 -17.74
N TRP A 297 4.67 -26.64 -18.46
CA TRP A 297 5.10 -25.29 -18.80
C TRP A 297 5.03 -24.41 -17.55
N THR A 298 6.01 -23.51 -17.43
CA THR A 298 5.92 -22.39 -16.50
C THR A 298 5.06 -21.29 -17.08
N GLU A 299 4.53 -20.45 -16.19
CA GLU A 299 3.84 -19.23 -16.59
C GLU A 299 4.75 -18.35 -17.46
N TRP A 300 4.16 -17.67 -18.43
CA TRP A 300 4.86 -16.68 -19.23
C TRP A 300 5.36 -15.54 -18.33
N LYS A 301 6.65 -15.22 -18.45
CA LYS A 301 7.29 -14.15 -17.72
C LYS A 301 7.84 -13.10 -18.67
N ASP A 302 7.58 -11.84 -18.39
CA ASP A 302 8.14 -10.72 -19.15
C ASP A 302 9.68 -10.71 -19.12
N ILE A 303 10.26 -10.48 -20.29
CA ILE A 303 11.69 -10.31 -20.52
C ILE A 303 11.87 -9.00 -21.29
N GLY A 304 11.75 -7.90 -20.57
CA GLY A 304 11.86 -6.55 -21.11
C GLY A 304 11.25 -5.56 -20.14
N GLY A 305 12.07 -5.00 -19.25
CA GLY A 305 11.72 -3.80 -18.50
C GLY A 305 11.98 -2.54 -19.33
N ASP A 306 11.59 -1.38 -18.82
CA ASP A 306 11.97 -0.04 -19.32
C ASP A 306 13.49 0.26 -19.25
N GLY A 307 14.32 -0.76 -19.09
CA GLY A 307 15.78 -0.65 -18.88
C GLY A 307 16.17 -0.16 -17.49
N VAL A 308 15.22 0.14 -16.60
CA VAL A 308 15.49 0.70 -15.27
C VAL A 308 15.14 -0.33 -14.18
N PRO A 309 16.13 -0.82 -13.41
CA PRO A 309 15.85 -1.80 -12.37
C PRO A 309 15.02 -1.19 -11.24
N LEU A 310 14.16 -2.01 -10.63
CA LEU A 310 13.42 -1.64 -9.43
C LEU A 310 14.37 -1.12 -8.34
N GLY A 311 14.02 0.02 -7.73
CA GLY A 311 14.83 0.70 -6.72
C GLY A 311 15.94 1.59 -7.28
N ALA A 312 16.15 1.63 -8.61
CA ALA A 312 17.04 2.62 -9.20
C ALA A 312 16.53 4.03 -8.96
N ILE A 313 17.44 4.94 -8.58
CA ILE A 313 17.16 6.37 -8.44
C ILE A 313 17.64 7.06 -9.71
N VAL A 314 16.75 7.82 -10.33
CA VAL A 314 17.02 8.57 -11.55
C VAL A 314 16.60 10.03 -11.38
N ALA A 315 17.26 10.93 -12.08
CA ALA A 315 16.92 12.34 -12.12
C ALA A 315 15.97 12.61 -13.28
N PHE A 316 14.84 13.27 -13.00
CA PHE A 316 13.93 13.81 -14.01
C PHE A 316 13.98 15.33 -13.99
N PRO A 317 13.79 16.02 -15.12
CA PRO A 317 13.54 17.46 -15.13
C PRO A 317 12.39 17.82 -14.20
N LYS A 318 12.48 18.94 -13.47
CA LYS A 318 11.49 19.34 -12.45
C LYS A 318 10.06 19.51 -12.99
N GLU A 319 9.92 19.71 -14.29
CA GLU A 319 8.64 19.84 -15.00
C GLU A 319 7.86 18.51 -15.00
N VAL A 320 8.54 17.37 -14.86
CA VAL A 320 7.93 16.04 -14.80
C VAL A 320 7.41 15.79 -13.38
N LYS A 321 6.09 15.91 -13.19
CA LYS A 321 5.47 15.83 -11.86
C LYS A 321 5.20 14.41 -11.35
N ASN A 322 4.93 13.46 -12.24
CA ASN A 322 4.57 12.07 -11.88
C ASN A 322 5.04 11.09 -12.97
N PRO A 323 6.34 10.75 -13.01
CA PRO A 323 6.82 9.74 -13.95
C PRO A 323 6.21 8.37 -13.63
N THR A 324 5.57 7.74 -14.61
CA THR A 324 4.88 6.45 -14.45
C THR A 324 5.83 5.38 -13.92
N GLY A 325 5.42 4.71 -12.85
CA GLY A 325 6.20 3.62 -12.25
C GLY A 325 7.28 4.07 -11.27
N PHE A 326 7.37 5.36 -10.95
CA PHE A 326 8.33 5.91 -10.01
C PHE A 326 7.65 6.61 -8.82
N LEU A 327 8.36 6.68 -7.70
CA LEU A 327 7.98 7.46 -6.52
C LEU A 327 9.02 8.54 -6.25
N LYS A 328 8.62 9.65 -5.65
CA LYS A 328 9.51 10.78 -5.39
C LYS A 328 10.45 10.46 -4.23
N CYS A 329 11.73 10.81 -4.36
CA CYS A 329 12.70 10.65 -3.27
C CYS A 329 12.62 11.82 -2.28
N ASP A 330 11.52 11.93 -1.53
CA ASP A 330 11.24 13.02 -0.58
C ASP A 330 11.25 12.58 0.89
N GLY A 331 11.59 11.32 1.17
CA GLY A 331 11.57 10.77 2.53
C GLY A 331 10.20 10.30 3.01
N THR A 332 9.18 10.30 2.15
CA THR A 332 7.86 9.74 2.49
C THR A 332 7.92 8.23 2.72
N THR A 333 6.86 7.69 3.33
CA THR A 333 6.73 6.26 3.55
C THR A 333 5.91 5.58 2.46
N ILE A 334 6.25 4.33 2.16
CA ILE A 334 5.51 3.45 1.25
C ILE A 334 4.74 2.40 2.04
N ASP A 335 3.58 2.01 1.52
CA ASP A 335 2.87 0.83 2.03
C ASP A 335 3.55 -0.45 1.50
N GLN A 336 3.95 -1.33 2.41
CA GLN A 336 4.61 -2.59 2.08
C GLN A 336 3.70 -3.51 1.24
N ARG A 337 2.37 -3.46 1.44
CA ARG A 337 1.46 -4.31 0.66
C ARG A 337 1.38 -3.85 -0.79
N THR A 338 1.40 -2.54 -1.01
CA THR A 338 1.38 -1.94 -2.34
C THR A 338 2.73 -2.05 -3.06
N TYR A 339 3.85 -1.97 -2.33
CA TYR A 339 5.21 -1.95 -2.89
C TYR A 339 6.16 -2.99 -2.23
N PRO A 340 5.82 -4.29 -2.24
CA PRO A 340 6.55 -5.32 -1.48
C PRO A 340 7.98 -5.52 -1.98
N ASP A 341 8.20 -5.45 -3.29
CA ASP A 341 9.53 -5.61 -3.85
C ASP A 341 10.40 -4.38 -3.60
N LEU A 342 9.84 -3.16 -3.69
CA LEU A 342 10.59 -1.95 -3.36
C LEU A 342 10.98 -1.93 -1.87
N TYR A 343 10.09 -2.33 -0.97
CA TYR A 343 10.37 -2.46 0.46
C TYR A 343 11.57 -3.38 0.73
N ARG A 344 11.63 -4.53 0.04
CA ARG A 344 12.74 -5.47 0.14
C ARG A 344 14.03 -4.86 -0.43
N THR A 345 13.95 -4.17 -1.58
CA THR A 345 15.09 -3.47 -2.19
C THR A 345 15.64 -2.35 -1.30
N LEU A 346 14.80 -1.66 -0.55
CA LEU A 346 15.18 -0.63 0.42
C LEU A 346 15.78 -1.21 1.73
N GLY A 347 16.01 -2.52 1.80
CA GLY A 347 16.58 -3.18 2.98
C GLY A 347 15.56 -3.35 4.10
N ASN A 348 14.33 -3.70 3.76
CA ASN A 348 13.19 -3.83 4.69
C ASN A 348 12.85 -2.52 5.40
N LYS A 349 12.89 -1.41 4.65
CA LYS A 349 12.50 -0.09 5.12
C LYS A 349 11.34 0.41 4.30
N ASN A 350 10.37 1.00 4.97
CA ASN A 350 9.21 1.61 4.34
C ASN A 350 9.41 3.10 4.07
N THR A 351 10.62 3.64 4.23
CA THR A 351 10.92 5.07 4.00
C THR A 351 11.74 5.21 2.73
N LEU A 352 11.30 6.11 1.84
CA LEU A 352 12.06 6.47 0.64
C LEU A 352 13.31 7.28 1.01
N PRO A 353 14.36 7.28 0.17
CA PRO A 353 15.45 8.24 0.31
C PRO A 353 14.93 9.68 0.27
N ASN A 354 15.43 10.55 1.16
CA ASN A 354 15.15 11.98 1.08
C ASN A 354 16.31 12.70 0.37
N LEU A 355 16.07 13.05 -0.90
CA LEU A 355 17.00 13.77 -1.77
C LEU A 355 16.47 15.18 -2.11
N THR A 356 15.58 15.74 -1.30
CA THR A 356 15.06 17.11 -1.45
C THR A 356 15.86 18.13 -0.64
N ARG A 357 17.05 17.76 -0.13
CA ARG A 357 17.88 18.67 0.66
C ARG A 357 18.46 19.75 -0.24
N SER A 358 18.40 21.00 0.23
CA SER A 358 19.03 22.14 -0.43
C SER A 358 20.36 22.46 0.24
N ASP A 359 21.35 22.86 -0.55
CA ASP A 359 22.62 23.42 -0.07
C ASP A 359 22.58 24.96 0.01
N VAL A 360 21.43 25.57 -0.27
CA VAL A 360 21.20 27.01 -0.17
C VAL A 360 21.39 27.50 1.27
N GLY A 361 22.10 28.61 1.42
CA GLY A 361 22.45 29.22 2.71
C GLY A 361 23.82 28.81 3.25
N MET A 362 24.51 27.83 2.64
CA MET A 362 25.88 27.50 3.01
C MET A 362 26.85 28.63 2.65
N THR A 363 27.77 28.96 3.54
CA THR A 363 28.82 29.96 3.30
C THR A 363 30.17 29.32 2.99
N ALA A 364 30.92 29.87 2.05
CA ALA A 364 32.27 29.42 1.71
C ALA A 364 33.19 30.60 1.35
N TYR A 365 34.49 30.43 1.53
CA TYR A 365 35.50 31.40 1.10
C TYR A 365 36.04 31.05 -0.29
N PHE A 366 36.13 32.05 -1.15
CA PHE A 366 36.67 31.96 -2.50
C PHE A 366 37.99 32.75 -2.60
N ALA A 367 38.99 32.16 -3.25
CA ALA A 367 40.28 32.81 -3.52
C ALA A 367 40.31 33.62 -4.83
N THR A 368 39.15 33.75 -5.49
CA THR A 368 38.98 34.45 -6.76
C THR A 368 37.88 35.50 -6.64
N ASP A 369 37.98 36.55 -7.44
CA ASP A 369 36.94 37.56 -7.60
C ASP A 369 35.77 37.11 -8.48
N GLU A 370 35.99 36.08 -9.31
CA GLU A 370 34.97 35.49 -10.19
C GLU A 370 34.09 34.51 -9.42
N ILE A 371 32.94 35.01 -8.92
CA ILE A 371 32.01 34.20 -8.13
C ILE A 371 31.19 33.27 -9.04
N PRO A 372 31.20 31.94 -8.81
CA PRO A 372 30.45 31.01 -9.64
C PRO A 372 28.93 31.24 -9.61
N ASN A 373 28.26 30.87 -10.69
CA ASN A 373 26.80 30.93 -10.75
C ASN A 373 26.15 30.10 -9.62
N GLY A 374 25.09 30.64 -9.02
CA GLY A 374 24.44 30.05 -7.85
C GLY A 374 25.07 30.44 -6.51
N TRP A 375 26.10 31.29 -6.49
CA TRP A 375 26.66 31.92 -5.30
C TRP A 375 26.47 33.45 -5.35
N VAL A 376 26.37 34.06 -4.18
CA VAL A 376 26.30 35.51 -4.01
C VAL A 376 27.36 35.93 -3.00
N GLU A 377 28.07 37.02 -3.28
CA GLU A 377 29.02 37.62 -2.33
C GLU A 377 28.26 38.08 -1.07
N PHE A 378 28.77 37.73 0.11
CA PHE A 378 28.02 37.89 1.35
C PHE A 378 27.62 39.36 1.62
N ASP A 379 28.50 40.30 1.31
CA ASP A 379 28.25 41.73 1.49
C ASP A 379 27.27 42.34 0.49
N LYS A 380 27.00 41.63 -0.61
CA LYS A 380 26.01 42.00 -1.63
C LYS A 380 24.64 41.37 -1.42
N ILE A 381 24.44 40.60 -0.33
CA ILE A 381 23.15 39.94 -0.04
C ILE A 381 22.00 40.95 -0.05
N ARG A 382 22.19 42.12 0.57
CA ARG A 382 21.14 43.15 0.67
C ARG A 382 20.70 43.69 -0.69
N ASP A 383 21.60 43.69 -1.68
CA ASP A 383 21.37 44.27 -3.00
C ASP A 383 20.89 43.22 -4.01
N GLU A 384 21.41 41.99 -3.90
CA GLU A 384 21.20 40.95 -4.91
C GLU A 384 20.18 39.87 -4.52
N VAL A 385 19.94 39.65 -3.23
CA VAL A 385 19.04 38.58 -2.76
C VAL A 385 17.62 39.12 -2.62
N THR A 386 16.78 38.78 -3.59
CA THR A 386 15.35 39.11 -3.60
C THR A 386 14.49 37.85 -3.63
N GLN A 387 13.22 37.98 -3.25
CA GLN A 387 12.25 36.89 -3.34
C GLN A 387 12.10 36.34 -4.76
N GLU A 388 12.34 37.16 -5.79
CA GLU A 388 12.24 36.74 -7.20
C GLU A 388 13.51 36.01 -7.67
N LYS A 389 14.70 36.54 -7.35
CA LYS A 389 15.97 36.03 -7.89
C LYS A 389 16.48 34.81 -7.14
N TYR A 390 16.28 34.76 -5.82
CA TYR A 390 16.75 33.67 -4.94
C TYR A 390 15.72 33.41 -3.81
N PRO A 391 14.54 32.85 -4.13
CA PRO A 391 13.40 32.73 -3.21
C PRO A 391 13.71 31.94 -1.94
N GLU A 392 14.40 30.80 -2.05
CA GLU A 392 14.72 29.95 -0.90
C GLU A 392 15.70 30.65 0.06
N LEU A 393 16.79 31.21 -0.47
CA LEU A 393 17.76 31.95 0.34
C LEU A 393 17.10 33.17 1.02
N TYR A 394 16.29 33.91 0.27
CA TYR A 394 15.57 35.07 0.79
C TYR A 394 14.67 34.67 1.98
N GLN A 395 13.91 33.57 1.86
CA GLN A 395 13.07 33.08 2.97
C GLN A 395 13.89 32.69 4.20
N TYR A 396 15.04 32.02 4.04
CA TYR A 396 15.92 31.69 5.17
C TYR A 396 16.44 32.93 5.88
N LEU A 397 16.89 33.92 5.12
CA LEU A 397 17.44 35.16 5.67
C LEU A 397 16.35 36.00 6.36
N ILE A 398 15.18 36.20 5.74
CA ILE A 398 14.07 36.93 6.38
C ILE A 398 13.59 36.22 7.65
N LYS A 399 13.53 34.89 7.66
CA LYS A 399 13.14 34.13 8.86
C LYS A 399 14.07 34.42 10.03
N GLN A 400 15.39 34.44 9.77
CA GLN A 400 16.41 34.65 10.79
C GLN A 400 16.55 36.13 11.21
N TYR A 401 16.60 37.05 10.24
CA TYR A 401 16.95 38.46 10.45
C TYR A 401 15.75 39.41 10.42
N LYS A 402 14.54 38.91 10.16
CA LYS A 402 13.26 39.63 10.01
C LYS A 402 13.17 40.55 8.79
N ASP A 403 14.29 41.11 8.35
CA ASP A 403 14.41 41.94 7.15
C ASP A 403 15.75 41.62 6.45
N ILE A 404 15.78 41.75 5.12
CA ILE A 404 16.99 41.51 4.34
C ILE A 404 18.06 42.57 4.65
N ASN A 405 17.64 43.79 4.99
CA ASN A 405 18.52 44.89 5.38
C ASN A 405 19.19 44.67 6.75
N HIS A 406 18.63 43.77 7.58
CA HIS A 406 19.22 43.40 8.86
C HIS A 406 20.29 42.29 8.73
N VAL A 407 20.49 41.69 7.56
CA VAL A 407 21.60 40.75 7.34
C VAL A 407 22.91 41.51 7.53
N PRO A 408 23.80 41.11 8.47
CA PRO A 408 25.04 41.83 8.71
C PRO A 408 25.97 41.74 7.50
N LYS A 409 26.79 42.76 7.30
CA LYS A 409 27.92 42.70 6.37
C LYS A 409 29.11 42.03 7.04
N ALA A 410 29.81 41.18 6.32
CA ALA A 410 31.09 40.59 6.68
C ALA A 410 32.20 41.66 6.75
N GLU A 411 32.25 42.63 5.83
CA GLU A 411 33.27 43.70 5.86
C GLU A 411 33.31 44.48 7.18
N ASP A 412 32.15 44.68 7.83
CA ASP A 412 32.04 45.42 9.08
C ASP A 412 32.23 44.54 10.33
N ARG A 413 32.65 43.27 10.18
CA ARG A 413 32.60 42.28 11.27
C ARG A 413 33.83 41.39 11.32
N PHE A 414 34.28 41.08 12.54
CA PHE A 414 35.15 39.93 12.78
C PHE A 414 34.34 38.64 12.79
N LEU A 415 34.63 37.73 11.86
CA LEU A 415 33.96 36.43 11.76
C LEU A 415 34.41 35.51 12.91
N ARG A 416 33.61 35.44 13.98
CA ARG A 416 33.79 34.56 15.14
C ARG A 416 32.75 33.43 15.11
N ASN A 417 33.14 32.21 15.51
CA ASN A 417 32.21 31.08 15.58
C ASN A 417 31.17 31.27 16.70
N ALA A 418 29.96 30.70 16.53
CA ALA A 418 28.91 30.73 17.53
C ALA A 418 29.28 29.86 18.75
N ALA A 419 29.38 30.47 19.93
CA ALA A 419 29.74 29.82 21.21
C ALA A 419 29.44 30.77 22.39
N ASN A 420 29.18 30.23 23.60
CA ASN A 420 28.96 30.99 24.85
C ASN A 420 28.03 32.21 24.71
N GLU A 421 26.71 31.98 24.65
CA GLU A 421 25.64 32.99 24.50
C GLU A 421 25.70 33.86 23.21
N LEU A 422 26.73 33.70 22.38
CA LEU A 422 26.83 34.27 21.05
C LEU A 422 26.15 33.34 20.03
N VAL A 423 24.95 33.72 19.61
CA VAL A 423 24.12 32.98 18.65
C VAL A 423 24.26 33.55 17.23
N VAL A 424 23.94 32.74 16.22
CA VAL A 424 23.97 33.14 14.81
C VAL A 424 23.06 34.36 14.59
N GLY A 425 23.63 35.42 14.03
CA GLY A 425 22.91 36.65 13.67
C GLY A 425 22.88 37.75 14.74
N ARG A 426 23.49 37.54 15.92
CA ARG A 426 23.64 38.62 16.92
C ARG A 426 24.64 39.67 16.43
N VAL A 427 24.21 40.94 16.34
CA VAL A 427 25.09 42.08 16.07
C VAL A 427 25.79 42.51 17.36
N GLN A 428 27.08 42.83 17.27
CA GLN A 428 27.90 43.31 18.38
C GLN A 428 28.47 44.69 18.03
N GLU A 429 28.57 45.56 19.03
CA GLU A 429 29.31 46.83 18.94
C GLU A 429 30.82 46.59 18.99
N ASP A 430 31.59 47.64 18.64
CA ASP A 430 33.03 47.64 18.79
C ASP A 430 33.42 47.55 20.27
N ALA A 431 34.42 46.71 20.56
CA ALA A 431 34.91 46.54 21.92
C ALA A 431 36.42 46.33 21.90
N ILE A 432 37.15 47.24 22.53
CA ILE A 432 38.56 47.02 22.89
C ILE A 432 38.58 46.35 24.26
N LYS A 433 39.31 45.24 24.38
CA LYS A 433 39.49 44.59 25.67
C LYS A 433 40.18 45.56 26.64
N THR A 434 39.60 45.77 27.82
CA THR A 434 40.24 46.53 28.91
C THR A 434 41.63 45.96 29.16
N HIS A 435 42.65 46.78 29.01
CA HIS A 435 44.02 46.43 29.30
C HIS A 435 44.75 47.66 29.88
N TYR A 436 45.70 47.42 30.78
CA TYR A 436 46.54 48.47 31.38
C TYR A 436 47.99 48.25 30.95
N LEU A 437 48.66 49.33 30.55
CA LEU A 437 50.10 49.34 30.31
C LEU A 437 50.79 49.84 31.59
N ASN A 438 51.43 48.94 32.32
CA ASN A 438 52.16 49.31 33.54
C ASN A 438 53.52 49.89 33.16
N TYR A 439 53.66 51.21 33.28
CA TYR A 439 54.97 51.85 33.26
C TYR A 439 55.54 51.81 34.68
N GLY A 440 56.47 50.89 34.92
CA GLY A 440 57.13 50.81 36.23
C GLY A 440 57.99 52.04 36.48
N THR A 441 57.49 53.01 37.26
CA THR A 441 58.36 54.02 37.88
C THR A 441 58.94 53.44 39.15
N ASN A 442 60.05 52.72 39.03
CA ASN A 442 60.83 52.33 40.19
C ASN A 442 62.10 53.19 40.22
N HIS A 443 62.01 54.40 40.77
CA HIS A 443 63.20 55.18 41.11
C HIS A 443 63.05 55.87 42.46
N ASN A 444 63.43 55.09 43.48
CA ASN A 444 63.93 55.62 44.73
C ASN A 444 65.46 55.70 44.62
N SER A 445 65.99 56.77 44.00
CA SER A 445 67.29 57.35 44.37
C SER A 445 67.44 58.73 43.72
N SER A 446 67.90 59.69 44.52
CA SER A 446 67.97 61.12 44.24
C SER A 446 69.00 61.54 43.18
N ASN A 447 69.13 60.81 42.08
CA ASN A 447 70.00 61.16 40.94
C ASN A 447 69.28 60.93 39.60
N TYR A 448 68.04 61.40 39.48
CA TYR A 448 67.43 61.61 38.16
C TYR A 448 67.97 62.91 37.54
N GLN A 449 69.23 62.86 37.12
CA GLN A 449 69.63 63.64 35.96
C GLN A 449 68.84 63.08 34.77
N TYR A 450 68.19 63.99 34.06
CA TYR A 450 67.93 63.86 32.64
C TYR A 450 69.09 63.11 31.93
N HIS A 451 68.90 61.82 31.67
CA HIS A 451 69.54 61.13 30.54
C HIS A 451 68.49 61.12 29.43
N VAL A 452 68.08 62.28 28.90
CA VAL A 452 68.76 62.94 27.77
C VAL A 452 70.16 62.41 27.54
N ASP A 453 70.24 61.22 26.93
CA ASP A 453 71.40 60.95 26.09
C ASP A 453 71.39 62.00 25.00
N ASN A 454 72.30 62.96 25.15
CA ASN A 454 72.60 64.08 24.29
C ASN A 454 73.16 63.61 22.94
N ASN A 455 72.40 62.78 22.24
CA ASN A 455 72.57 62.47 20.83
C ASN A 455 71.25 62.53 20.05
N ASP A 456 70.19 63.08 20.64
CA ASP A 456 69.05 63.61 19.87
C ASP A 456 69.48 64.97 19.30
N THR A 457 70.34 64.89 18.29
CA THR A 457 70.67 66.03 17.46
C THR A 457 69.34 66.56 16.94
N ILE A 458 69.02 67.81 17.29
CA ILE A 458 68.06 68.60 16.54
C ILE A 458 68.60 68.64 15.11
N ALA A 459 68.16 67.70 14.28
CA ALA A 459 68.40 67.71 12.85
C ALA A 459 67.43 68.72 12.25
N THR A 460 67.72 70.00 12.44
CA THR A 460 67.44 71.00 11.41
C THR A 460 68.29 70.63 10.20
N GLY A 461 67.79 69.71 9.37
CA GLY A 461 68.55 69.18 8.26
C GLY A 461 67.67 68.37 7.33
N ASN A 462 67.40 68.95 6.16
CA ASN A 462 66.78 68.29 5.02
C ASN A 462 67.48 66.95 4.73
N ASN A 463 66.84 65.82 5.05
CA ASN A 463 67.12 64.58 4.34
C ASN A 463 65.89 63.69 4.31
N LYS A 464 65.39 63.49 3.09
CA LYS A 464 64.32 62.56 2.73
C LYS A 464 64.81 61.12 2.97
N THR A 465 64.27 60.43 3.96
CA THR A 465 64.00 58.99 3.91
C THR A 465 62.88 58.65 4.88
N ALA A 466 61.92 57.85 4.40
CA ALA A 466 60.58 57.68 4.93
C ALA A 466 60.50 56.71 6.13
N ASP A 467 61.18 57.02 7.24
CA ASP A 467 61.09 56.21 8.46
C ASP A 467 60.55 57.02 9.65
N ASN A 468 59.49 56.45 10.24
CA ASN A 468 58.69 56.92 11.37
C ASN A 468 59.52 57.63 12.48
N TYR A 469 59.52 58.96 12.47
CA TYR A 469 60.14 59.75 13.55
C TYR A 469 59.15 60.03 14.69
N LYS A 470 59.67 59.82 15.91
CA LYS A 470 59.02 60.05 17.20
C LYS A 470 58.92 61.55 17.49
N ILE A 471 57.71 62.09 17.64
CA ILE A 471 57.53 63.40 18.27
C ILE A 471 56.92 63.17 19.66
N ARG A 472 57.67 63.50 20.72
CA ARG A 472 57.15 63.58 22.09
C ARG A 472 56.60 64.98 22.33
N THR A 473 55.30 65.07 22.59
CA THR A 473 54.68 66.21 23.28
C THR A 473 53.66 65.66 24.28
N ASN A 474 53.83 65.99 25.56
CA ASN A 474 52.94 65.67 26.70
C ASN A 474 52.42 64.21 26.82
N GLY A 475 53.31 63.29 27.20
CA GLY A 475 52.91 62.07 27.93
C GLY A 475 52.13 60.99 27.15
N ALA A 476 51.95 61.12 25.83
CA ALA A 476 51.34 60.09 24.98
C ALA A 476 52.31 59.57 23.90
N ILE A 477 52.25 58.27 23.62
CA ILE A 477 52.97 57.62 22.51
C ILE A 477 52.04 57.61 21.29
N PHE A 478 52.44 58.26 20.20
CA PHE A 478 51.75 58.20 18.92
C PHE A 478 52.44 57.19 18.00
N TYR A 479 51.67 56.24 17.46
CA TYR A 479 52.13 55.33 16.41
C TYR A 479 51.62 55.83 15.06
N SER A 480 52.53 56.13 14.11
CA SER A 480 52.18 56.35 12.70
C SER A 480 51.97 55.01 12.00
N GLY A 481 50.82 54.40 12.26
CA GLY A 481 50.35 53.19 11.59
C GLY A 481 49.54 53.48 10.33
N ALA A 482 49.17 52.42 9.61
CA ALA A 482 48.10 52.51 8.60
C ALA A 482 46.74 52.75 9.29
N GLU A 483 45.69 53.04 8.50
CA GLU A 483 44.33 53.33 8.99
C GLU A 483 43.71 52.21 9.85
N GLU A 484 44.29 51.00 9.85
CA GLU A 484 43.79 49.84 10.59
C GLU A 484 44.92 49.10 11.32
N THR A 485 44.72 48.78 12.60
CA THR A 485 45.59 47.85 13.36
C THR A 485 45.08 46.42 13.21
N ARG A 486 45.82 45.56 12.47
CA ARG A 486 45.44 44.16 12.19
C ARG A 486 46.63 43.19 12.23
N PRO A 487 46.43 41.91 12.60
CA PRO A 487 47.46 40.87 12.44
C PRO A 487 47.68 40.52 10.96
N LYS A 488 48.68 39.69 10.65
CA LYS A 488 48.83 39.11 9.29
C LYS A 488 47.57 38.32 8.93
N SER A 489 46.96 38.62 7.79
CA SER A 489 45.70 38.01 7.32
C SER A 489 45.78 37.56 5.86
N LEU A 490 44.95 36.58 5.50
CA LEU A 490 44.68 36.16 4.12
C LEU A 490 43.31 36.75 3.70
N VAL A 491 43.26 37.39 2.55
CA VAL A 491 42.04 37.99 2.02
C VAL A 491 41.36 37.01 1.07
N LEU A 492 40.13 36.62 1.39
CA LEU A 492 39.27 35.73 0.60
C LEU A 492 37.85 36.32 0.57
N LYS A 493 37.08 36.01 -0.48
CA LYS A 493 35.69 36.45 -0.58
C LYS A 493 34.75 35.47 0.10
N LEU A 494 34.04 35.93 1.13
CA LEU A 494 32.95 35.16 1.71
C LEU A 494 31.74 35.22 0.78
N CYS A 495 31.25 34.06 0.37
CA CYS A 495 30.04 33.93 -0.46
C CYS A 495 29.04 33.00 0.21
N ILE A 496 27.76 33.16 -0.13
CA ILE A 496 26.65 32.31 0.29
C ILE A 496 26.04 31.62 -0.93
N LYS A 497 25.74 30.32 -0.78
CA LYS A 497 25.06 29.52 -1.81
C LYS A 497 23.62 30.00 -1.93
N ALA A 498 23.24 30.49 -3.11
CA ALA A 498 21.96 31.13 -3.37
C ALA A 498 21.02 30.30 -4.25
N LYS A 499 21.55 29.31 -4.98
CA LYS A 499 20.77 28.33 -5.75
C LYS A 499 21.22 26.92 -5.42
N ASN A 500 20.28 25.98 -5.38
CA ASN A 500 20.61 24.60 -5.09
C ASN A 500 21.35 23.97 -6.28
N THR A 501 22.28 23.08 -6.00
CA THR A 501 23.05 22.38 -7.05
C THR A 501 22.17 21.53 -7.97
N PHE A 502 20.95 21.14 -7.54
CA PHE A 502 20.01 20.31 -8.31
C PHE A 502 18.66 20.98 -8.59
N ASP A 503 18.58 22.31 -8.65
CA ASP A 503 17.30 23.04 -8.82
C ASP A 503 16.48 22.65 -10.07
N ASP A 504 17.13 22.13 -11.12
CA ASP A 504 16.46 21.78 -12.39
C ASP A 504 16.00 20.32 -12.48
N VAL A 505 16.30 19.51 -11.47
CA VAL A 505 15.94 18.09 -11.46
C VAL A 505 15.27 17.66 -10.16
N GLN A 506 14.48 16.61 -10.24
CA GLN A 506 13.92 15.90 -9.09
C GLN A 506 14.35 14.44 -9.17
N PHE A 507 14.69 13.87 -8.02
CA PHE A 507 15.09 12.47 -7.92
C PHE A 507 13.87 11.59 -7.65
N TRP A 508 13.76 10.52 -8.42
CA TRP A 508 12.67 9.56 -8.37
C TRP A 508 13.22 8.15 -8.31
N ILE A 509 12.56 7.26 -7.58
CA ILE A 509 12.93 5.86 -7.41
C ILE A 509 11.94 4.95 -8.14
N LYS A 510 12.46 4.00 -8.92
CA LYS A 510 11.65 3.01 -9.64
C LYS A 510 10.90 2.12 -8.65
N ALA A 511 9.58 2.22 -8.60
CA ALA A 511 8.76 1.61 -7.55
C ALA A 511 8.02 0.35 -7.96
N PHE A 512 7.84 0.15 -9.27
CA PHE A 512 7.29 -1.07 -9.83
C PHE A 512 8.20 -1.64 -10.91
N GLY A 513 8.26 -2.97 -11.06
CA GLY A 513 8.64 -3.58 -12.34
C GLY A 513 7.61 -3.21 -13.43
N THR A 514 7.78 -3.65 -14.67
CA THR A 514 6.74 -3.48 -15.70
C THR A 514 5.39 -3.97 -15.19
N VAL A 515 4.47 -3.03 -14.94
CA VAL A 515 3.06 -3.33 -14.61
C VAL A 515 2.28 -3.02 -15.88
N ASP A 516 2.16 -4.01 -16.77
CA ASP A 516 1.27 -3.92 -17.92
C ASP A 516 -0.21 -4.15 -17.56
N ASN A 517 -0.53 -4.37 -16.28
CA ASN A 517 -1.91 -4.48 -15.82
C ASN A 517 -2.28 -3.35 -14.87
N GLN A 518 -2.67 -2.22 -15.46
CA GLN A 518 -3.40 -1.14 -14.81
C GLN A 518 -4.58 -1.67 -13.96
N GLY A 519 -5.18 -2.80 -14.37
CA GLY A 519 -6.23 -3.51 -13.63
C GLY A 519 -5.80 -4.16 -12.30
N MET A 520 -4.53 -4.54 -12.10
CA MET A 520 -4.04 -5.03 -10.78
C MET A 520 -3.79 -3.87 -9.81
N MET A 521 -3.39 -2.70 -10.32
CA MET A 521 -3.29 -1.48 -9.52
C MET A 521 -4.67 -1.01 -9.09
N ASP A 522 -5.67 -1.08 -9.97
CA ASP A 522 -7.05 -0.76 -9.61
C ASP A 522 -7.68 -1.81 -8.69
N ALA A 523 -7.44 -3.11 -8.87
CA ALA A 523 -7.92 -4.13 -7.94
C ALA A 523 -7.33 -3.97 -6.54
N SER A 524 -6.05 -3.61 -6.43
CA SER A 524 -5.39 -3.32 -5.15
C SER A 524 -5.92 -2.03 -4.51
N LYS A 525 -6.13 -0.97 -5.29
CA LYS A 525 -6.76 0.28 -4.82
C LYS A 525 -8.21 0.05 -4.38
N ILE A 526 -8.96 -0.78 -5.11
CA ILE A 526 -10.33 -1.17 -4.80
C ILE A 526 -10.33 -2.04 -3.54
N ALA A 527 -9.39 -2.98 -3.38
CA ALA A 527 -9.27 -3.79 -2.16
C ALA A 527 -8.91 -2.94 -0.93
N VAL A 528 -8.05 -1.93 -1.08
CA VAL A 528 -7.72 -0.96 -0.02
C VAL A 528 -8.93 -0.05 0.27
N ALA A 529 -9.63 0.42 -0.76
CA ALA A 529 -10.85 1.21 -0.60
C ALA A 529 -12.00 0.39 0.02
N LEU A 530 -12.09 -0.91 -0.26
CA LEU A 530 -13.01 -1.85 0.40
C LEU A 530 -12.56 -2.18 1.82
N GLN A 531 -11.26 -2.23 2.13
CA GLN A 531 -10.77 -2.36 3.51
C GLN A 531 -11.08 -1.11 4.33
N GLY A 532 -10.98 0.10 3.75
CA GLY A 532 -11.42 1.34 4.40
C GLY A 532 -12.95 1.46 4.55
N LYS A 533 -13.72 0.63 3.83
CA LYS A 533 -15.16 0.47 3.98
C LYS A 533 -15.55 -0.83 4.68
N SER A 534 -14.56 -1.61 5.15
CA SER A 534 -14.78 -2.85 5.87
C SER A 534 -15.48 -2.55 7.18
N ASP A 535 -16.37 -3.44 7.59
CA ASP A 535 -17.32 -3.39 8.73
C ASP A 535 -16.73 -3.16 10.13
N LEU A 536 -15.48 -2.71 10.25
CA LEU A 536 -14.81 -2.53 11.54
C LEU A 536 -14.96 -1.12 12.14
N GLU A 537 -15.16 -0.06 11.34
CA GLU A 537 -15.29 1.32 11.88
C GLU A 537 -16.18 2.29 11.05
N HIS A 538 -17.27 1.85 10.45
CA HIS A 538 -18.23 2.78 9.82
C HIS A 538 -19.48 2.99 10.67
N LEU A 539 -19.46 4.08 11.45
CA LEU A 539 -20.62 4.56 12.20
C LEU A 539 -21.33 5.67 11.40
N HIS A 540 -22.62 5.51 11.18
CA HIS A 540 -23.48 6.56 10.61
C HIS A 540 -24.04 7.44 11.72
N THR A 541 -24.02 8.76 11.52
CA THR A 541 -24.78 9.68 12.37
C THR A 541 -26.21 9.82 11.82
N ALA A 542 -27.19 10.11 12.68
CA ALA A 542 -28.59 10.26 12.26
C ALA A 542 -28.78 11.33 11.16
N SER A 543 -27.90 12.34 11.11
CA SER A 543 -27.88 13.37 10.06
C SER A 543 -27.49 12.84 8.67
N GLN A 544 -26.84 11.67 8.59
CA GLN A 544 -26.47 11.03 7.33
C GLN A 544 -27.58 10.14 6.76
N ILE A 545 -28.69 9.98 7.49
CA ILE A 545 -29.87 9.22 7.07
C ILE A 545 -30.92 10.22 6.60
N THR A 546 -30.85 10.59 5.32
CA THR A 546 -31.63 11.69 4.72
C THR A 546 -33.15 11.55 4.89
N ASP A 547 -33.65 10.33 5.05
CA ASP A 547 -35.09 10.03 5.07
C ASP A 547 -35.62 9.58 6.45
N PHE A 548 -34.83 9.70 7.51
CA PHE A 548 -35.22 9.21 8.84
C PHE A 548 -36.53 9.84 9.33
N ASN A 549 -36.68 11.17 9.19
CA ASN A 549 -37.88 11.88 9.63
C ASN A 549 -39.12 11.47 8.80
N SER A 550 -38.95 11.30 7.49
CA SER A 550 -40.02 10.85 6.58
C SER A 550 -40.46 9.42 6.91
N ALA A 551 -39.50 8.54 7.19
CA ALA A 551 -39.76 7.17 7.60
C ALA A 551 -40.52 7.11 8.93
N VAL A 552 -40.12 7.89 9.94
CA VAL A 552 -40.81 7.95 11.25
C VAL A 552 -42.24 8.50 11.10
N ALA A 553 -42.43 9.57 10.33
CA ALA A 553 -43.76 10.14 10.11
C ALA A 553 -44.71 9.17 9.40
N SER A 554 -44.20 8.37 8.45
CA SER A 554 -44.98 7.36 7.72
C SER A 554 -45.55 6.23 8.60
N GLN A 555 -45.04 6.07 9.82
CA GLN A 555 -45.50 5.04 10.76
C GLN A 555 -46.80 5.42 11.49
N PHE A 556 -47.24 6.69 11.43
CA PHE A 556 -48.47 7.18 12.05
C PHE A 556 -49.50 7.54 10.97
N SER A 557 -50.79 7.31 11.25
CA SER A 557 -51.86 7.72 10.31
C SER A 557 -53.01 8.44 11.02
N TYR A 558 -53.58 9.43 10.34
CA TYR A 558 -54.75 10.20 10.76
C TYR A 558 -55.81 10.19 9.67
N GLN A 559 -57.06 9.98 10.05
CA GLN A 559 -58.22 10.04 9.17
C GLN A 559 -59.43 10.61 9.92
N LYS A 560 -60.18 11.52 9.30
CA LYS A 560 -61.47 11.98 9.83
C LYS A 560 -62.61 11.33 9.03
N ILE A 561 -63.51 10.64 9.72
CA ILE A 561 -64.65 9.94 9.12
C ILE A 561 -65.93 10.45 9.80
N GLY A 562 -66.70 11.26 9.07
CA GLY A 562 -67.80 12.02 9.67
C GLY A 562 -67.30 12.92 10.81
N ASP A 563 -67.93 12.82 11.98
CA ASP A 563 -67.58 13.58 13.19
C ASP A 563 -66.57 12.86 14.10
N VAL A 564 -65.97 11.76 13.64
CA VAL A 564 -64.99 10.97 14.39
C VAL A 564 -63.60 11.09 13.78
N GLU A 565 -62.62 11.42 14.62
CA GLU A 565 -61.20 11.39 14.28
C GLU A 565 -60.60 10.03 14.63
N VAL A 566 -59.88 9.43 13.69
CA VAL A 566 -59.19 8.14 13.84
C VAL A 566 -57.68 8.36 13.73
N ARG A 567 -56.93 7.96 14.75
CA ARG A 567 -55.46 7.97 14.76
C ARG A 567 -54.92 6.57 14.98
N ARG A 568 -54.00 6.10 14.14
CA ARG A 568 -53.33 4.80 14.30
C ARG A 568 -51.84 4.99 14.51
N TYR A 569 -51.30 4.17 15.41
CA TYR A 569 -49.94 4.20 15.87
C TYR A 569 -49.16 2.95 15.39
N PRO A 570 -47.81 3.05 15.28
CA PRO A 570 -46.97 1.97 14.73
C PRO A 570 -47.02 0.70 15.58
N ASP A 571 -47.16 0.90 16.89
CA ASP A 571 -47.28 -0.15 17.89
C ASP A 571 -48.57 -0.98 17.73
N GLY A 572 -49.52 -0.58 16.89
CA GLY A 572 -50.83 -1.24 16.69
C GLY A 572 -51.99 -0.65 17.48
N THR A 573 -51.75 0.43 18.22
CA THR A 573 -52.78 1.15 18.95
C THR A 573 -53.55 2.06 18.02
N MET A 574 -54.85 2.23 18.27
CA MET A 574 -55.73 3.16 17.58
C MET A 574 -56.56 3.93 18.60
N THR A 575 -56.73 5.23 18.33
CA THR A 575 -57.69 6.07 19.05
C THR A 575 -58.75 6.56 18.09
N GLN A 576 -60.01 6.50 18.53
CA GLN A 576 -61.16 7.07 17.84
C GLN A 576 -61.87 8.03 18.78
N SER A 577 -61.95 9.31 18.41
CA SER A 577 -62.55 10.34 19.25
C SER A 577 -63.57 11.17 18.49
N GLY A 578 -64.65 11.54 19.15
CA GLY A 578 -65.73 12.32 18.56
C GLY A 578 -66.63 12.96 19.61
N LYS A 579 -67.66 13.66 19.15
CA LYS A 579 -68.66 14.30 20.01
C LYS A 579 -70.05 13.82 19.65
N VAL A 580 -70.89 13.54 20.64
CA VAL A 580 -72.26 13.08 20.45
C VAL A 580 -73.24 14.01 21.16
N ALA A 581 -74.20 14.55 20.42
CA ALA A 581 -75.30 15.34 20.98
C ALA A 581 -76.51 14.44 21.32
N PHE A 582 -77.19 14.81 22.39
CA PHE A 582 -78.44 14.22 22.87
C PHE A 582 -79.53 15.29 22.89
N ASP A 583 -80.72 14.89 22.45
CA ASP A 583 -81.94 15.68 22.62
C ASP A 583 -82.59 15.23 23.93
N TYR A 584 -82.78 16.15 24.87
CA TYR A 584 -83.38 15.83 26.16
C TYR A 584 -84.90 15.63 25.99
N SER A 585 -85.45 14.59 26.62
CA SER A 585 -86.89 14.33 26.64
C SER A 585 -87.30 13.88 28.03
N SER A 586 -88.34 14.51 28.60
CA SER A 586 -88.80 14.32 29.98
C SER A 586 -88.93 12.84 30.39
N GLY A 587 -88.03 12.38 31.27
CA GLY A 587 -88.02 11.02 31.83
C GLY A 587 -86.60 10.42 31.96
N THR A 588 -85.88 10.82 33.00
CA THR A 588 -84.75 10.20 33.77
C THR A 588 -83.69 9.26 33.14
N PHE A 589 -83.76 8.85 31.86
CA PHE A 589 -82.75 8.00 31.22
C PHE A 589 -82.69 8.22 29.70
N LEU A 590 -81.57 8.75 29.20
CA LEU A 590 -81.29 8.88 27.76
C LEU A 590 -80.16 7.94 27.36
N TYR A 591 -80.22 7.35 26.17
CA TYR A 591 -79.11 6.55 25.65
C TYR A 591 -78.90 6.75 24.16
N LYS A 592 -77.65 6.64 23.72
CA LYS A 592 -77.29 6.71 22.30
C LYS A 592 -76.18 5.72 21.98
N GLU A 593 -76.41 4.96 20.93
CA GLU A 593 -75.42 4.05 20.38
C GLU A 593 -74.44 4.81 19.50
N VAL A 594 -73.15 4.63 19.77
CA VAL A 594 -72.04 5.19 18.98
C VAL A 594 -71.37 4.06 18.25
N ILE A 595 -71.44 4.08 16.93
CA ILE A 595 -70.78 3.11 16.05
C ILE A 595 -69.41 3.67 15.68
N PHE A 596 -68.37 2.87 15.89
CA PHE A 596 -67.02 3.22 15.47
C PHE A 596 -66.89 3.11 13.95
N PRO A 597 -66.39 4.16 13.26
CA PRO A 597 -66.12 4.09 11.82
C PRO A 597 -65.11 2.99 11.45
N VAL A 598 -64.21 2.64 12.36
CA VAL A 598 -63.27 1.53 12.21
C VAL A 598 -63.45 0.55 13.37
N ALA A 599 -63.59 -0.74 13.08
CA ALA A 599 -63.65 -1.75 14.13
C ALA A 599 -62.29 -1.88 14.85
N PHE A 600 -62.30 -2.00 16.17
CA PHE A 600 -61.13 -2.41 16.95
C PHE A 600 -60.93 -3.93 16.86
N SER A 601 -59.69 -4.39 17.03
CA SER A 601 -59.35 -5.82 17.10
C SER A 601 -59.79 -6.45 18.42
N ASP A 602 -59.87 -5.66 19.49
CA ASP A 602 -60.42 -6.06 20.80
C ASP A 602 -61.30 -4.96 21.41
N VAL A 603 -62.03 -5.27 22.49
CA VAL A 603 -62.92 -4.31 23.17
C VAL A 603 -62.08 -3.10 23.64
N PRO A 604 -62.36 -1.88 23.13
CA PRO A 604 -61.56 -0.71 23.46
C PRO A 604 -61.87 -0.19 24.87
N LEU A 605 -60.92 0.54 25.45
CA LEU A 605 -61.18 1.40 26.59
C LEU A 605 -61.96 2.62 26.14
N ILE A 606 -63.09 2.89 26.80
CA ILE A 606 -63.93 4.04 26.52
C ILE A 606 -63.75 5.09 27.62
N LEU A 607 -63.48 6.32 27.19
CA LEU A 607 -63.51 7.51 28.02
C LEU A 607 -64.59 8.43 27.49
N THR A 608 -65.50 8.84 28.35
CA THR A 608 -66.55 9.81 28.02
C THR A 608 -66.50 10.98 28.97
N SER A 609 -66.71 12.18 28.45
CA SER A 609 -66.77 13.40 29.25
C SER A 609 -67.97 14.23 28.82
N LEU A 610 -68.77 14.65 29.81
CA LEU A 610 -69.88 15.55 29.59
C LEU A 610 -69.35 16.96 29.30
N VAL A 611 -69.78 17.55 28.19
CA VAL A 611 -69.49 18.95 27.86
C VAL A 611 -70.76 19.75 28.16
N LYS A 612 -70.72 20.54 29.26
CA LYS A 612 -71.82 21.42 29.68
C LYS A 612 -71.63 22.81 29.08
N PRO A 613 -72.49 23.27 28.15
CA PRO A 613 -72.38 24.63 27.64
C PRO A 613 -73.01 25.69 28.57
N GLU A 614 -74.04 25.37 29.39
CA GLU A 614 -74.78 26.33 30.23
C GLU A 614 -75.26 25.73 31.58
N ILE A 615 -75.73 26.58 32.52
CA ILE A 615 -76.28 26.21 33.85
C ILE A 615 -77.81 26.08 33.74
N GLU A 616 -78.39 25.03 34.30
CA GLU A 616 -79.83 24.77 34.22
C GLU A 616 -80.64 25.42 35.35
N LYS A 617 -81.96 25.52 35.12
CA LYS A 617 -82.92 26.04 36.10
C LYS A 617 -83.92 24.96 36.48
N TYR A 618 -83.84 24.47 37.71
CA TYR A 618 -84.85 23.60 38.30
C TYR A 618 -85.83 24.43 39.12
N ASN A 619 -87.11 24.48 38.72
CA ASN A 619 -88.18 25.11 39.49
C ASN A 619 -87.82 26.54 39.97
N SER A 620 -87.22 27.34 39.07
CA SER A 620 -86.69 28.71 39.29
C SER A 620 -85.45 28.89 40.19
N ARG A 621 -84.72 27.82 40.53
CA ARG A 621 -83.37 27.88 41.13
C ARG A 621 -82.32 27.42 40.13
N LEU A 622 -81.14 28.05 40.13
CA LEU A 622 -79.99 27.56 39.37
C LEU A 622 -79.57 26.22 39.97
N ASP A 623 -79.48 25.18 39.13
CA ASP A 623 -78.98 23.87 39.53
C ASP A 623 -77.89 23.43 38.54
N GLU A 624 -76.91 22.68 39.05
CA GLU A 624 -75.94 22.04 38.19
C GLU A 624 -76.57 20.76 37.63
N LEU A 625 -76.56 20.60 36.31
CA LEU A 625 -76.90 19.34 35.64
C LEU A 625 -76.18 18.16 36.31
N ASN A 626 -76.90 17.31 37.03
CA ASN A 626 -76.35 16.20 37.81
C ASN A 626 -76.37 14.89 37.03
N ILE A 627 -76.07 14.99 35.73
CA ILE A 627 -76.11 13.84 34.81
C ILE A 627 -74.87 12.96 35.00
N ASN A 628 -75.12 11.69 35.29
CA ASN A 628 -74.10 10.66 35.25
C ASN A 628 -73.95 10.11 33.82
N VAL A 629 -72.74 10.19 33.26
CA VAL A 629 -72.42 9.58 31.97
C VAL A 629 -71.87 8.18 32.20
N ILE A 630 -72.61 7.17 31.76
CA ILE A 630 -72.22 5.77 31.90
C ILE A 630 -72.11 5.13 30.52
N SER A 631 -70.89 4.68 30.19
CA SER A 631 -70.63 3.91 28.98
C SER A 631 -70.92 2.42 29.21
N THR A 632 -71.84 1.84 28.45
CA THR A 632 -72.20 0.41 28.52
C THR A 632 -72.22 -0.22 27.12
N GLY A 633 -72.45 -1.53 27.03
CA GLY A 633 -72.57 -2.22 25.74
C GLY A 633 -71.32 -2.10 24.85
N ILE A 634 -70.14 -1.99 25.45
CA ILE A 634 -68.88 -1.75 24.74
C ILE A 634 -68.48 -3.03 23.99
N THR A 635 -68.31 -2.90 22.68
CA THR A 635 -67.86 -3.94 21.77
C THR A 635 -66.78 -3.39 20.85
N LYS A 636 -66.23 -4.25 19.99
CA LYS A 636 -65.22 -3.89 18.99
C LYS A 636 -65.70 -2.83 17.98
N THR A 637 -67.00 -2.69 17.77
CA THR A 637 -67.58 -1.84 16.72
C THR A 637 -68.48 -0.73 17.24
N LYS A 638 -68.86 -0.77 18.52
CA LYS A 638 -69.77 0.21 19.10
C LYS A 638 -69.72 0.24 20.62
N PHE A 639 -70.28 1.29 21.19
CA PHE A 639 -70.64 1.37 22.59
C PHE A 639 -71.90 2.22 22.75
N ILE A 640 -72.49 2.18 23.94
CA ILE A 640 -73.69 2.94 24.28
C ILE A 640 -73.32 3.94 25.36
N ILE A 641 -73.64 5.21 25.13
CA ILE A 641 -73.57 6.25 26.15
C ILE A 641 -74.95 6.36 26.78
N ASN A 642 -75.04 6.17 28.09
CA ASN A 642 -76.25 6.37 28.87
C ASN A 642 -76.07 7.59 29.75
N LEU A 643 -77.08 8.44 29.77
CA LEU A 643 -77.19 9.60 30.62
C LEU A 643 -78.31 9.31 31.61
N ILE A 644 -77.97 9.28 32.88
CA ILE A 644 -78.93 9.10 33.97
C ILE A 644 -79.05 10.40 34.70
N ASP A 645 -80.28 10.85 34.84
CA ASP A 645 -80.64 12.08 35.52
C ASP A 645 -81.73 11.75 36.54
N ASP A 646 -81.56 12.17 37.80
CA ASP A 646 -82.46 11.78 38.91
C ASP A 646 -83.48 12.87 39.26
N ASP A 647 -83.57 13.91 38.43
CA ASP A 647 -84.46 15.05 38.57
C ASP A 647 -85.26 15.32 37.28
N SER A 648 -86.22 16.23 37.39
CA SER A 648 -87.16 16.60 36.33
C SER A 648 -87.00 18.07 35.93
N HIS A 649 -86.43 18.34 34.76
CA HIS A 649 -86.17 19.72 34.33
C HIS A 649 -87.37 20.39 33.67
N ASP A 650 -87.49 21.71 33.85
CA ASP A 650 -88.54 22.55 33.24
C ASP A 650 -88.20 22.96 31.79
N THR A 651 -86.97 22.71 31.31
CA THR A 651 -86.49 23.06 29.96
C THR A 651 -85.57 21.96 29.41
N ASP A 652 -85.65 21.66 28.11
CA ASP A 652 -84.82 20.63 27.46
C ASP A 652 -83.43 21.20 27.05
N PRO A 653 -82.33 20.90 27.77
CA PRO A 653 -80.98 21.31 27.40
C PRO A 653 -80.41 20.54 26.21
N GLN A 654 -79.52 21.18 25.44
CA GLN A 654 -78.68 20.44 24.49
C GLN A 654 -77.44 19.87 25.20
N ILE A 655 -77.43 18.54 25.40
CA ILE A 655 -76.33 17.85 26.05
C ILE A 655 -75.37 17.27 25.01
N LYS A 656 -74.07 17.47 25.21
CA LYS A 656 -73.01 16.90 24.37
C LYS A 656 -72.04 16.09 25.21
N VAL A 657 -71.66 14.92 24.70
CA VAL A 657 -70.67 14.05 25.32
C VAL A 657 -69.52 13.85 24.35
N ASP A 658 -68.32 14.20 24.80
CA ASP A 658 -67.09 13.85 24.11
C ASP A 658 -66.74 12.41 24.45
N PHE A 659 -66.27 11.66 23.47
CA PHE A 659 -65.74 10.33 23.70
C PHE A 659 -64.37 10.15 23.07
N MET A 660 -63.58 9.28 23.70
CA MET A 660 -62.36 8.72 23.15
C MET A 660 -62.34 7.22 23.43
N ALA A 661 -62.23 6.45 22.37
CA ALA A 661 -62.04 5.00 22.42
C ALA A 661 -60.60 4.68 22.07
N THR A 662 -59.90 3.95 22.94
CA THR A 662 -58.52 3.51 22.73
C THR A 662 -58.46 2.00 22.72
N GLY A 663 -57.94 1.41 21.65
CA GLY A 663 -57.83 -0.03 21.51
C GLY A 663 -56.84 -0.41 20.42
N ARG A 664 -56.84 -1.68 20.02
CA ARG A 664 -55.95 -2.19 18.96
C ARG A 664 -56.66 -2.15 17.61
N TRP A 665 -55.96 -1.84 16.52
CA TRP A 665 -56.51 -1.94 15.14
C TRP A 665 -55.89 -3.09 14.34
N LYS A 666 -54.79 -3.66 14.85
CA LYS A 666 -54.16 -4.88 14.38
C LYS A 666 -53.92 -5.78 15.59
N GLU A 667 -54.10 -7.09 15.44
CA GLU A 667 -53.63 -8.06 16.41
C GLU A 667 -52.08 -8.06 16.40
N ASP A 668 -51.48 -8.27 17.57
CA ASP A 668 -50.04 -8.52 17.63
C ASP A 668 -49.76 -9.83 16.90
N LYS A 669 -48.87 -9.80 15.91
CA LYS A 669 -48.35 -11.01 15.28
C LYS A 669 -47.35 -11.69 16.19
#